data_AF-A0A2A6C387-F1
#
_entry.id   AF-A0A2A6C387-F1
#
_cell.length_a   1.000
_cell.length_b   1.000
_cell.length_c   1.000
_cell.angle_alpha   90.00
_cell.angle_beta   90.00
_cell.angle_gamma   90.00
#
_symmetry.space_group_name_H-M   'P 1'
#
loop_
_entity.id
_entity.type
_entity.pdbx_description
1 polymer ?
#
loop_
_entity_poly.entity_id
_entity_poly.type
_entity_poly.pdbx_seq_one_letter_code
_entity_poly.pdbx_strand_id
1 'polypeptide(L)'
;MDAFCNDSKHPDEMDIRTQDYVAGFLMITLGLIGFSANALILNVLYKSFRASTFSAFSVLCCSRSLSNCGTLLCFILYSGPVSLLGYPYGPYLLGLKFGHLTTLTYKSVVYVQLAIAFNRFVATFFTFKYPNICHRKGTFILLGIVWFITGLHCIPEFLPGCGYTFFYENLAWNFIDTPCSDLLGGPILYYPSYTVFLGSILLNLVLFIKLSYHTLVHSKEMGGQSRERHKKNVHCFIQSFLQELLYIFEMAFLQIMKPKDRFMEFVCYSLLWECTHGYRCHLSAGYAGQTSHLLGTEEKEDYISYTNMLFLDAFEKVNVVLGIVSNLLLLYLIKRFSRKDIGSYKYLLTCFAIYDVFLCTIHGIFNPKIININPVFGAVLYSNSIPEVLQNRHISSAFYACFTLPFALMNLHFLYRYWSIKNPAKLDWFSKWRYILVLAMYVSASSIGHEIAPEAVEMLRAEFRREYADDVVDGWLVMDHWRDGHLNVWPFLILLIAFGIMGPSFCVATTLATLTYRHIIRAKTLSLSTRSAQMRILVAVCAQTFVPVFCVYLPYACVLFAPFFDLPDFRIPKYFPLLVSLFPGWDAVVIMLLMKDYREGLISWISSPKPKEYWATTQWKTGTTNMGSVSNAATI
;
A
#
# COMPACT_ATOMS: atom_id res chain seq x y z
N MET A 1 -36.94 38.60 40.57
CA MET A 1 -36.96 39.06 39.18
C MET A 1 -35.52 39.31 38.78
N ASP A 2 -35.01 38.38 37.97
CA ASP A 2 -34.08 38.57 36.85
C ASP A 2 -32.68 39.17 37.10
N ALA A 3 -31.63 38.37 36.87
CA ALA A 3 -30.80 38.43 35.64
C ALA A 3 -29.29 38.14 35.84
N PHE A 4 -28.83 37.06 35.16
CA PHE A 4 -27.57 36.92 34.40
C PHE A 4 -26.15 36.88 35.04
N CYS A 5 -25.38 35.92 34.48
CA CYS A 5 -23.93 35.72 34.46
C CYS A 5 -23.20 35.34 35.78
N ASN A 6 -22.17 34.48 35.77
CA ASN A 6 -21.39 33.99 34.63
C ASN A 6 -20.95 32.51 34.76
N ASP A 7 -20.89 31.80 33.63
CA ASP A 7 -20.29 30.46 33.49
C ASP A 7 -18.75 30.53 33.50
N SER A 8 -18.11 29.43 33.89
CA SER A 8 -16.72 29.15 33.51
C SER A 8 -16.50 27.65 33.32
N LYS A 9 -16.68 27.17 32.07
CA LYS A 9 -16.32 25.81 31.65
C LYS A 9 -14.88 25.77 31.16
N HIS A 10 -14.10 24.83 31.68
CA HIS A 10 -12.80 24.48 31.10
C HIS A 10 -13.00 23.66 29.82
N PRO A 11 -12.27 23.96 28.73
CA PRO A 11 -12.13 23.04 27.59
C PRO A 11 -11.02 22.00 27.86
N ASP A 12 -10.88 21.05 26.93
CA ASP A 12 -9.77 20.08 26.77
C ASP A 12 -9.90 18.66 27.35
N GLU A 13 -11.11 18.23 27.74
CA GLU A 13 -11.48 16.80 27.62
C GLU A 13 -12.80 16.70 26.83
N MET A 14 -12.80 15.93 25.73
CA MET A 14 -14.04 15.45 25.13
C MET A 14 -14.68 14.52 26.18
N ASP A 15 -15.77 14.97 26.80
CA ASP A 15 -16.45 14.31 27.91
C ASP A 15 -16.45 12.79 27.74
N ILE A 16 -15.94 12.07 28.75
CA ILE A 16 -15.79 10.61 28.73
C ILE A 16 -17.08 9.92 28.28
N ARG A 17 -18.25 10.39 28.75
CA ARG A 17 -19.55 9.83 28.34
C ARG A 17 -19.87 10.12 26.87
N THR A 18 -19.45 11.26 26.34
CA THR A 18 -19.51 11.57 24.91
C THR A 18 -18.61 10.62 24.10
N GLN A 19 -17.38 10.32 24.55
CA GLN A 19 -16.53 9.31 23.90
C GLN A 19 -17.18 7.93 23.89
N ASP A 20 -17.77 7.54 25.02
CA ASP A 20 -18.46 6.27 25.20
C ASP A 20 -19.68 6.14 24.29
N TYR A 21 -20.50 7.20 24.19
CA TYR A 21 -21.65 7.24 23.28
C TYR A 21 -21.22 7.19 21.81
N VAL A 22 -20.16 7.90 21.43
CA VAL A 22 -19.60 7.86 20.07
C VAL A 22 -19.08 6.46 19.73
N ALA A 23 -18.22 5.88 20.58
CA ALA A 23 -17.66 4.55 20.34
C ALA A 23 -18.75 3.47 20.34
N GLY A 24 -19.67 3.50 21.31
CA GLY A 24 -20.77 2.56 21.40
C GLY A 24 -21.73 2.64 20.20
N PHE A 25 -22.08 3.85 19.76
CA PHE A 25 -22.94 4.05 18.59
C PHE A 25 -22.25 3.63 17.29
N LEU A 26 -20.96 3.94 17.11
CA LEU A 26 -20.18 3.50 15.96
C LEU A 26 -20.10 1.98 15.89
N MET A 27 -19.76 1.30 16.99
CA MET A 27 -19.64 -0.17 17.04
C MET A 27 -20.97 -0.90 16.84
N ILE A 28 -22.10 -0.29 17.20
CA ILE A 28 -23.42 -0.87 16.90
C ILE A 28 -23.80 -0.60 15.44
N THR A 29 -23.59 0.61 14.92
CA THR A 29 -24.04 0.97 13.57
C THR A 29 -23.19 0.34 12.47
N LEU A 30 -21.86 0.44 12.56
CA LEU A 30 -20.93 -0.21 11.62
C LEU A 30 -21.05 -1.74 11.74
N GLY A 31 -21.16 -2.26 12.97
CA GLY A 31 -21.47 -3.64 13.28
C GLY A 31 -22.72 -4.12 12.55
N LEU A 32 -23.86 -3.43 12.71
CA LEU A 32 -25.13 -3.78 12.07
C LEU A 32 -25.06 -3.71 10.53
N ILE A 33 -24.41 -2.69 9.97
CA ILE A 33 -24.22 -2.55 8.51
C ILE A 33 -23.38 -3.72 7.98
N GLY A 34 -22.22 -3.97 8.59
CA GLY A 34 -21.32 -5.05 8.20
C GLY A 34 -21.93 -6.44 8.40
N PHE A 35 -22.69 -6.64 9.48
CA PHE A 35 -23.38 -7.89 9.76
C PHE A 35 -24.49 -8.13 8.73
N SER A 36 -25.31 -7.12 8.44
CA SER A 36 -26.36 -7.21 7.43
C SER A 36 -25.79 -7.53 6.04
N ALA A 37 -24.67 -6.91 5.67
CA ALA A 37 -23.96 -7.22 4.43
C ALA A 37 -23.46 -8.68 4.38
N ASN A 38 -22.80 -9.17 5.45
CA ASN A 38 -22.30 -10.54 5.49
C ASN A 38 -23.44 -11.58 5.59
N ALA A 39 -24.52 -11.28 6.30
CA ALA A 39 -25.72 -12.12 6.38
C ALA A 39 -26.46 -12.21 5.03
N LEU A 40 -26.55 -11.11 4.28
CA LEU A 40 -27.09 -11.11 2.91
C LEU A 40 -26.25 -12.01 1.99
N ILE A 41 -24.92 -11.91 2.07
CA ILE A 41 -24.00 -12.79 1.33
C ILE A 41 -24.23 -14.26 1.69
N LEU A 42 -24.35 -14.59 2.98
CA LEU A 42 -24.66 -15.95 3.44
C LEU A 42 -25.99 -16.47 2.87
N ASN A 43 -27.06 -15.66 2.89
CA ASN A 43 -28.37 -16.01 2.36
C ASN A 43 -28.33 -16.27 0.83
N VAL A 44 -27.68 -15.39 0.07
CA VAL A 44 -27.52 -15.54 -1.39
C VAL A 44 -26.74 -16.81 -1.73
N LEU A 45 -25.64 -17.08 -1.03
CA LEU A 45 -24.82 -18.27 -1.28
C LEU A 45 -25.52 -19.56 -0.79
N TYR A 46 -26.28 -19.53 0.30
CA TYR A 46 -27.12 -20.64 0.75
C TYR A 46 -28.17 -21.04 -0.29
N LYS A 47 -28.87 -20.07 -0.88
CA LYS A 47 -29.80 -20.31 -1.99
C LYS A 47 -29.11 -20.97 -3.20
N SER A 48 -27.88 -20.55 -3.52
CA SER A 48 -27.05 -21.18 -4.57
C SER A 48 -26.71 -22.64 -4.26
N PHE A 49 -26.43 -23.01 -3.01
CA PHE A 49 -26.19 -24.42 -2.64
C PHE A 49 -27.43 -25.29 -2.83
N ARG A 50 -28.62 -24.78 -2.52
CA ARG A 50 -29.89 -25.50 -2.70
C ARG A 50 -30.22 -25.74 -4.18
N ALA A 51 -29.77 -24.86 -5.07
CA ALA A 51 -29.90 -25.00 -6.52
C ALA A 51 -28.87 -25.97 -7.17
N SER A 52 -28.15 -26.77 -6.37
CA SER A 52 -27.10 -27.71 -6.81
C SER A 52 -25.88 -27.10 -7.53
N THR A 53 -25.79 -25.76 -7.66
CA THR A 53 -24.65 -25.05 -8.26
C THR A 53 -23.46 -24.95 -7.30
N PHE A 54 -22.88 -26.10 -6.94
CA PHE A 54 -21.76 -26.17 -6.00
C PHE A 54 -20.51 -25.45 -6.55
N SER A 55 -20.00 -24.49 -5.78
CA SER A 55 -18.76 -23.75 -6.05
C SER A 55 -17.92 -23.71 -4.78
N ALA A 56 -16.70 -24.28 -4.83
CA ALA A 56 -15.81 -24.33 -3.67
C ALA A 56 -15.44 -22.93 -3.15
N PHE A 57 -15.16 -21.99 -4.06
CA PHE A 57 -14.95 -20.59 -3.73
C PHE A 57 -16.15 -19.98 -2.97
N SER A 58 -17.37 -20.34 -3.37
CA SER A 58 -18.58 -19.90 -2.68
C SER A 58 -18.69 -20.47 -1.25
N VAL A 59 -18.30 -21.73 -1.01
CA VAL A 59 -18.30 -22.31 0.35
C VAL A 59 -17.28 -21.57 1.24
N LEU A 60 -16.08 -21.31 0.72
CA LEU A 60 -15.02 -20.63 1.45
C LEU A 60 -15.43 -19.17 1.77
N CYS A 61 -16.07 -18.47 0.83
CA CYS A 61 -16.66 -17.15 1.06
C CYS A 61 -17.81 -17.17 2.09
N CYS A 62 -18.60 -18.26 2.17
CA CYS A 62 -19.56 -18.43 3.26
C CYS A 62 -18.86 -18.58 4.60
N SER A 63 -17.85 -19.45 4.70
CA SER A 63 -17.11 -19.64 5.95
C SER A 63 -16.50 -18.33 6.45
N ARG A 64 -15.99 -17.49 5.55
CA ARG A 64 -15.50 -16.15 5.91
C ARG A 64 -16.61 -15.21 6.36
N SER A 65 -17.71 -15.12 5.61
CA SER A 65 -18.81 -14.21 5.99
C SER A 65 -19.50 -14.65 7.29
N LEU A 66 -19.52 -15.95 7.60
CA LEU A 66 -19.93 -16.48 8.90
C LEU A 66 -19.00 -16.01 10.02
N SER A 67 -17.68 -16.09 9.81
CA SER A 67 -16.69 -15.57 10.77
C SER A 67 -16.83 -14.05 10.95
N ASN A 68 -16.94 -13.27 9.87
CA ASN A 68 -17.17 -11.82 9.96
C ASN A 68 -18.48 -11.50 10.70
N CYS A 69 -19.58 -12.23 10.44
CA CYS A 69 -20.81 -12.11 11.21
C CYS A 69 -20.58 -12.36 12.72
N GLY A 70 -19.79 -13.38 13.08
CA GLY A 70 -19.45 -13.67 14.47
C GLY A 70 -18.66 -12.55 15.14
N THR A 71 -17.62 -12.02 14.49
CA THR A 71 -16.87 -10.85 14.98
C THR A 71 -17.81 -9.65 15.18
N LEU A 72 -18.60 -9.30 14.16
CA LEU A 72 -19.48 -8.12 14.19
C LEU A 72 -20.62 -8.28 15.21
N LEU A 73 -21.09 -9.50 15.51
CA LEU A 73 -22.01 -9.75 16.62
C LEU A 73 -21.38 -9.42 17.99
N CYS A 74 -20.07 -9.61 18.19
CA CYS A 74 -19.41 -9.18 19.42
C CYS A 74 -19.41 -7.66 19.57
N PHE A 75 -19.32 -6.92 18.44
CA PHE A 75 -19.45 -5.45 18.43
C PHE A 75 -20.89 -4.98 18.70
N ILE A 76 -21.88 -5.55 17.98
CA ILE A 76 -23.30 -5.21 18.13
C ILE A 76 -23.85 -5.57 19.52
N LEU A 77 -23.51 -6.74 20.03
CA LEU A 77 -24.12 -7.29 21.25
C LEU A 77 -23.35 -6.94 22.50
N TYR A 78 -22.01 -6.86 22.46
CA TYR A 78 -21.19 -6.66 23.66
C TYR A 78 -20.49 -5.30 23.69
N SER A 79 -19.44 -5.07 22.88
CA SER A 79 -18.60 -3.87 23.07
C SER A 79 -19.38 -2.56 22.84
N GLY A 80 -20.24 -2.52 21.83
CA GLY A 80 -21.13 -1.39 21.57
C GLY A 80 -22.04 -1.05 22.75
N PRO A 81 -22.88 -1.98 23.23
CA PRO A 81 -23.73 -1.76 24.41
C PRO A 81 -22.94 -1.49 25.70
N VAL A 82 -21.79 -2.13 25.92
CA VAL A 82 -20.90 -1.84 27.07
C VAL A 82 -20.43 -0.40 27.06
N SER A 83 -19.99 0.12 25.91
CA SER A 83 -19.65 1.54 25.76
C SER A 83 -20.87 2.44 26.00
N LEU A 84 -22.03 2.19 25.36
CA LEU A 84 -23.22 3.02 25.58
C LEU A 84 -23.64 3.09 27.06
N LEU A 85 -23.61 1.96 27.77
CA LEU A 85 -23.95 1.87 29.19
C LEU A 85 -22.92 2.57 30.10
N GLY A 86 -21.66 2.67 29.67
CA GLY A 86 -20.57 3.21 30.48
C GLY A 86 -19.96 2.22 31.47
N TYR A 87 -20.28 0.93 31.34
CA TYR A 87 -19.77 -0.15 32.18
C TYR A 87 -20.02 -1.51 31.52
N PRO A 88 -19.19 -2.54 31.79
CA PRO A 88 -19.44 -3.89 31.34
C PRO A 88 -20.70 -4.45 32.03
N TYR A 89 -21.70 -4.85 31.25
CA TYR A 89 -22.91 -5.46 31.76
C TYR A 89 -22.74 -6.98 31.91
N GLY A 90 -23.34 -7.56 32.96
CA GLY A 90 -23.20 -8.98 33.29
C GLY A 90 -21.89 -9.32 34.01
N PRO A 91 -21.61 -10.62 34.24
CA PRO A 91 -20.39 -11.05 34.94
C PRO A 91 -19.16 -10.92 34.05
N TYR A 92 -17.96 -10.75 34.63
CA TYR A 92 -16.68 -10.72 33.92
C TYR A 92 -16.47 -11.89 32.93
N LEU A 93 -16.98 -13.09 33.28
CA LEU A 93 -16.96 -14.27 32.41
C LEU A 93 -17.70 -14.03 31.07
N LEU A 94 -18.71 -13.18 31.02
CA LEU A 94 -19.43 -12.84 29.78
C LEU A 94 -18.51 -12.13 28.78
N GLY A 95 -17.72 -11.15 29.24
CA GLY A 95 -16.74 -10.45 28.40
C GLY A 95 -15.66 -11.38 27.85
N LEU A 96 -15.16 -12.30 28.68
CA LEU A 96 -14.25 -13.37 28.22
C LEU A 96 -14.90 -14.29 27.19
N LYS A 97 -16.20 -14.62 27.31
CA LYS A 97 -16.91 -15.46 26.33
C LYS A 97 -17.11 -14.77 25.00
N PHE A 98 -17.39 -13.46 24.99
CA PHE A 98 -17.35 -12.70 23.75
C PHE A 98 -15.94 -12.63 23.17
N GLY A 99 -14.91 -12.43 24.01
CA GLY A 99 -13.51 -12.49 23.60
C GLY A 99 -13.12 -13.80 22.91
N HIS A 100 -13.49 -14.95 23.50
CA HIS A 100 -13.32 -16.30 22.91
C HIS A 100 -14.00 -16.45 21.55
N LEU A 101 -15.14 -15.78 21.33
CA LEU A 101 -15.80 -15.77 20.03
C LEU A 101 -15.03 -14.89 19.03
N THR A 102 -14.62 -13.68 19.43
CA THR A 102 -13.91 -12.72 18.57
C THR A 102 -12.55 -13.25 18.11
N THR A 103 -11.79 -13.91 18.99
CA THR A 103 -10.49 -14.53 18.63
C THR A 103 -10.66 -15.72 17.69
N LEU A 104 -11.67 -16.57 17.92
CA LEU A 104 -12.00 -17.71 17.06
C LEU A 104 -12.42 -17.25 15.66
N THR A 105 -13.27 -16.22 15.57
CA THR A 105 -13.73 -15.67 14.30
C THR A 105 -12.62 -14.94 13.56
N TYR A 106 -11.76 -14.20 14.27
CA TYR A 106 -10.56 -13.59 13.69
C TYR A 106 -9.60 -14.64 13.10
N LYS A 107 -9.20 -15.64 13.89
CA LYS A 107 -8.27 -16.69 13.44
C LYS A 107 -8.86 -17.49 12.27
N SER A 108 -10.16 -17.80 12.29
CA SER A 108 -10.80 -18.46 11.14
C SER A 108 -10.80 -17.61 9.87
N VAL A 109 -10.96 -16.28 9.94
CA VAL A 109 -10.80 -15.39 8.77
C VAL A 109 -9.40 -15.51 8.16
N VAL A 110 -8.36 -15.51 8.99
CA VAL A 110 -6.96 -15.66 8.57
C VAL A 110 -6.73 -17.00 7.87
N TYR A 111 -7.15 -18.13 8.44
CA TYR A 111 -6.99 -19.44 7.80
C TYR A 111 -7.88 -19.64 6.56
N VAL A 112 -9.11 -19.10 6.54
CA VAL A 112 -10.00 -19.14 5.37
C VAL A 112 -9.43 -18.31 4.22
N GLN A 113 -8.73 -17.20 4.49
CA GLN A 113 -8.04 -16.40 3.46
C GLN A 113 -7.04 -17.25 2.65
N LEU A 114 -6.17 -18.00 3.33
CA LEU A 114 -5.22 -18.91 2.69
C LEU A 114 -5.93 -20.04 1.94
N ALA A 115 -7.03 -20.58 2.47
CA ALA A 115 -7.83 -21.58 1.78
C ALA A 115 -8.48 -21.02 0.48
N ILE A 116 -8.90 -19.75 0.47
CA ILE A 116 -9.39 -19.06 -0.73
C ILE A 116 -8.27 -18.91 -1.77
N ALA A 117 -7.09 -18.45 -1.36
CA ALA A 117 -5.92 -18.31 -2.24
C ALA A 117 -5.49 -19.67 -2.83
N PHE A 118 -5.44 -20.71 -2.00
CA PHE A 118 -5.14 -22.09 -2.42
C PHE A 118 -6.17 -22.63 -3.41
N ASN A 119 -7.47 -22.47 -3.12
CA ASN A 119 -8.54 -22.92 -4.01
C ASN A 119 -8.42 -22.27 -5.41
N ARG A 120 -8.12 -20.97 -5.46
CA ARG A 120 -7.90 -20.23 -6.72
C ARG A 120 -6.64 -20.69 -7.45
N PHE A 121 -5.57 -20.96 -6.72
CA PHE A 121 -4.35 -21.54 -7.27
C PHE A 121 -4.64 -22.89 -7.93
N VAL A 122 -5.35 -23.81 -7.26
CA VAL A 122 -5.74 -25.09 -7.86
C VAL A 122 -6.68 -24.90 -9.05
N ALA A 123 -7.66 -24.00 -8.97
CA ALA A 123 -8.59 -23.71 -10.08
C ALA A 123 -7.87 -23.20 -11.34
N THR A 124 -6.78 -22.45 -11.16
CA THR A 124 -6.07 -21.75 -12.24
C THR A 124 -4.88 -22.56 -12.77
N PHE A 125 -4.18 -23.31 -11.92
CA PHE A 125 -3.00 -24.11 -12.31
C PHE A 125 -3.32 -25.57 -12.61
N PHE A 126 -4.32 -26.14 -11.95
CA PHE A 126 -4.67 -27.56 -12.06
C PHE A 126 -6.12 -27.75 -12.55
N THR A 127 -6.54 -26.97 -13.54
CA THR A 127 -7.93 -26.89 -14.06
C THR A 127 -8.59 -28.26 -14.27
N PHE A 128 -7.86 -29.24 -14.83
CA PHE A 128 -8.36 -30.60 -15.07
C PHE A 128 -8.42 -31.49 -13.83
N LYS A 129 -7.64 -31.19 -12.79
CA LYS A 129 -7.64 -31.92 -11.49
C LYS A 129 -8.47 -31.21 -10.42
N TYR A 130 -8.85 -29.95 -10.61
CA TYR A 130 -9.67 -29.17 -9.67
C TYR A 130 -11.01 -29.87 -9.32
N PRO A 131 -11.74 -30.53 -10.25
CA PRO A 131 -12.93 -31.32 -9.91
C PRO A 131 -12.66 -32.59 -9.07
N ASN A 132 -11.40 -32.98 -8.87
CA ASN A 132 -11.02 -34.10 -8.00
C ASN A 132 -10.42 -33.60 -6.67
N ILE A 133 -9.68 -32.49 -6.70
CA ILE A 133 -8.98 -31.91 -5.54
C ILE A 133 -9.89 -30.98 -4.73
N CYS A 134 -10.58 -30.05 -5.39
CA CYS A 134 -11.37 -28.97 -4.76
C CYS A 134 -12.87 -29.09 -5.05
N HIS A 135 -13.36 -30.28 -5.42
CA HIS A 135 -14.80 -30.55 -5.47
C HIS A 135 -15.37 -30.77 -4.05
N ARG A 136 -16.67 -31.07 -3.93
CA ARG A 136 -17.44 -31.03 -2.67
C ARG A 136 -16.70 -31.66 -1.47
N LYS A 137 -16.26 -32.92 -1.59
CA LYS A 137 -15.52 -33.61 -0.52
C LYS A 137 -14.23 -32.88 -0.14
N GLY A 138 -13.40 -32.51 -1.12
CA GLY A 138 -12.13 -31.81 -0.89
C GLY A 138 -12.30 -30.40 -0.29
N THR A 139 -13.36 -29.68 -0.66
CA THR A 139 -13.66 -28.36 -0.06
C THR A 139 -14.03 -28.48 1.42
N PHE A 140 -14.86 -29.46 1.76
CA PHE A 140 -15.25 -29.70 3.16
C PHE A 140 -14.10 -30.28 4.00
N ILE A 141 -13.21 -31.09 3.41
CA ILE A 141 -11.95 -31.51 4.07
C ILE A 141 -11.06 -30.29 4.33
N LEU A 142 -10.85 -29.42 3.34
CA LEU A 142 -10.08 -28.19 3.50
C LEU A 142 -10.66 -27.27 4.59
N LEU A 143 -11.98 -27.10 4.64
CA LEU A 143 -12.65 -26.34 5.69
C LEU A 143 -12.54 -27.03 7.07
N GLY A 144 -12.64 -28.35 7.12
CA GLY A 144 -12.43 -29.12 8.35
C GLY A 144 -11.03 -28.91 8.92
N ILE A 145 -10.00 -28.95 8.06
CA ILE A 145 -8.61 -28.65 8.43
C ILE A 145 -8.48 -27.20 8.94
N VAL A 146 -9.05 -26.23 8.23
CA VAL A 146 -9.04 -24.80 8.61
C VAL A 146 -9.66 -24.58 9.99
N TRP A 147 -10.86 -25.11 10.25
CA TRP A 147 -11.54 -24.95 11.53
C TRP A 147 -10.89 -25.76 12.65
N PHE A 148 -10.31 -26.93 12.36
CA PHE A 148 -9.53 -27.71 13.31
C PHE A 148 -8.27 -26.96 13.78
N ILE A 149 -7.48 -26.41 12.85
CA ILE A 149 -6.30 -25.59 13.17
C ILE A 149 -6.71 -24.33 13.95
N THR A 150 -7.79 -23.68 13.52
CA THR A 150 -8.34 -22.50 14.24
C THR A 150 -8.68 -22.86 15.69
N GLY A 151 -9.40 -23.96 15.90
CA GLY A 151 -9.78 -24.44 17.23
C GLY A 151 -8.56 -24.75 18.11
N LEU A 152 -7.57 -25.48 17.58
CA LEU A 152 -6.30 -25.75 18.28
C LEU A 152 -5.59 -24.46 18.72
N HIS A 153 -5.60 -23.43 17.87
CA HIS A 153 -4.96 -22.14 18.16
C HIS A 153 -5.74 -21.27 19.17
N CYS A 154 -7.00 -21.61 19.48
CA CYS A 154 -7.78 -20.96 20.53
C CYS A 154 -7.74 -21.71 21.88
N ILE A 155 -7.27 -22.97 21.93
CA ILE A 155 -7.18 -23.73 23.19
C ILE A 155 -6.48 -22.97 24.33
N PRO A 156 -5.34 -22.27 24.12
CA PRO A 156 -4.65 -21.59 25.22
C PRO A 156 -5.44 -20.41 25.83
N GLU A 157 -6.49 -19.93 25.16
CA GLU A 157 -7.37 -18.85 25.66
C GLU A 157 -8.37 -19.34 26.72
N PHE A 158 -8.50 -20.65 26.90
CA PHE A 158 -9.33 -21.27 27.94
C PHE A 158 -8.54 -21.62 29.22
N LEU A 159 -7.23 -21.35 29.25
CA LEU A 159 -6.39 -21.60 30.41
C LEU A 159 -6.63 -20.53 31.50
N PRO A 160 -6.44 -20.87 32.81
CA PRO A 160 -6.62 -19.91 33.89
C PRO A 160 -5.65 -18.72 33.80
N GLY A 161 -6.17 -17.50 33.98
CA GLY A 161 -5.37 -16.27 33.86
C GLY A 161 -5.00 -15.92 32.41
N CYS A 162 -5.69 -16.50 31.43
CA CYS A 162 -5.51 -16.23 30.01
C CYS A 162 -6.83 -15.68 29.45
N GLY A 163 -6.78 -14.57 28.71
CA GLY A 163 -8.01 -13.94 28.25
C GLY A 163 -7.81 -12.78 27.28
N TYR A 164 -8.82 -12.61 26.44
CA TYR A 164 -9.03 -11.45 25.57
C TYR A 164 -10.43 -10.93 25.89
N THR A 165 -10.62 -9.61 26.02
CA THR A 165 -11.93 -9.02 26.30
C THR A 165 -11.98 -7.57 25.83
N PHE A 166 -13.18 -7.02 25.74
CA PHE A 166 -13.37 -5.59 25.56
C PHE A 166 -13.20 -4.87 26.90
N PHE A 167 -12.27 -3.92 26.93
CA PHE A 167 -12.06 -3.00 28.05
C PHE A 167 -12.82 -1.71 27.79
N TYR A 168 -13.72 -1.36 28.70
CA TYR A 168 -14.49 -0.12 28.64
C TYR A 168 -13.58 1.10 28.84
N GLU A 169 -12.58 0.95 29.69
CA GLU A 169 -11.57 1.94 30.07
C GLU A 169 -10.75 2.40 28.86
N ASN A 170 -10.47 1.50 27.93
CA ASN A 170 -9.68 1.75 26.72
C ASN A 170 -10.55 1.83 25.45
N LEU A 171 -11.85 1.51 25.56
CA LEU A 171 -12.77 1.31 24.44
C LEU A 171 -12.20 0.34 23.37
N ALA A 172 -11.39 -0.63 23.83
CA ALA A 172 -10.52 -1.46 23.01
C ALA A 172 -10.63 -2.94 23.38
N TRP A 173 -10.58 -3.81 22.37
CA TRP A 173 -10.43 -5.25 22.57
C TRP A 173 -8.96 -5.60 22.82
N ASN A 174 -8.62 -5.94 24.07
CA ASN A 174 -7.26 -6.18 24.52
C ASN A 174 -7.12 -7.50 25.30
N PHE A 175 -5.88 -7.94 25.43
CA PHE A 175 -5.49 -9.07 26.28
C PHE A 175 -5.48 -8.62 27.75
N ILE A 176 -5.87 -9.51 28.67
CA ILE A 176 -5.94 -9.18 30.11
C ILE A 176 -4.52 -9.15 30.70
N ASP A 177 -4.20 -8.17 31.55
CA ASP A 177 -2.83 -7.95 32.05
C ASP A 177 -2.33 -9.14 32.90
N THR A 178 -1.65 -10.07 32.23
CA THR A 178 -1.25 -11.39 32.75
C THR A 178 -0.17 -12.00 31.86
N PRO A 179 0.83 -12.71 32.42
CA PRO A 179 1.90 -13.34 31.63
C PRO A 179 1.40 -14.35 30.58
N CYS A 180 0.23 -14.96 30.79
CA CYS A 180 -0.36 -15.87 29.82
C CYS A 180 -0.98 -15.12 28.62
N SER A 181 -1.66 -14.01 28.88
CA SER A 181 -2.33 -13.26 27.81
C SER A 181 -1.34 -12.41 27.00
N ASP A 182 -0.21 -12.02 27.57
CA ASP A 182 0.94 -11.51 26.81
C ASP A 182 1.48 -12.53 25.81
N LEU A 183 1.56 -13.81 26.21
CA LEU A 183 2.00 -14.89 25.33
C LEU A 183 0.97 -15.17 24.22
N LEU A 184 -0.33 -15.10 24.54
CA LEU A 184 -1.43 -15.16 23.58
C LEU A 184 -1.34 -14.01 22.57
N GLY A 185 -1.31 -12.77 23.07
CA GLY A 185 -1.33 -11.55 22.28
C GLY A 185 -0.03 -11.28 21.52
N GLY A 186 1.08 -11.90 21.92
CA GLY A 186 2.36 -11.84 21.23
C GLY A 186 2.56 -13.01 20.25
N PRO A 187 3.49 -13.94 20.54
CA PRO A 187 3.94 -14.95 19.57
C PRO A 187 2.85 -15.93 19.12
N ILE A 188 1.89 -16.27 19.97
CA ILE A 188 0.82 -17.25 19.64
C ILE A 188 -0.17 -16.68 18.62
N LEU A 189 -0.49 -15.38 18.69
CA LEU A 189 -1.34 -14.70 17.71
C LEU A 189 -0.57 -14.35 16.43
N TYR A 190 0.57 -13.65 16.56
CA TYR A 190 1.22 -13.00 15.42
C TYR A 190 1.97 -13.97 14.49
N TYR A 191 2.77 -14.90 15.01
CA TYR A 191 3.61 -15.75 14.15
C TYR A 191 2.81 -16.68 13.23
N PRO A 192 1.73 -17.36 13.68
CA PRO A 192 0.87 -18.10 12.77
C PRO A 192 0.20 -17.19 11.74
N SER A 193 -0.29 -16.03 12.16
CA SER A 193 -1.00 -15.10 11.27
C SER A 193 -0.10 -14.60 10.14
N TYR A 194 1.12 -14.12 10.45
CA TYR A 194 2.09 -13.70 9.43
C TYR A 194 2.51 -14.83 8.50
N THR A 195 2.65 -16.07 9.02
CA THR A 195 2.97 -17.25 8.19
C THR A 195 1.86 -17.53 7.17
N VAL A 196 0.60 -17.43 7.59
CA VAL A 196 -0.58 -17.63 6.75
C VAL A 196 -0.72 -16.51 5.71
N PHE A 197 -0.54 -15.25 6.10
CA PHE A 197 -0.56 -14.11 5.16
C PHE A 197 0.55 -14.23 4.10
N LEU A 198 1.79 -14.55 4.49
CA LEU A 198 2.89 -14.75 3.55
C LEU A 198 2.57 -15.86 2.53
N GLY A 199 2.01 -16.99 2.98
CA GLY A 199 1.54 -18.05 2.09
C GLY A 199 0.46 -17.58 1.09
N SER A 200 -0.48 -16.75 1.55
CA SER A 200 -1.55 -16.18 0.71
C SER A 200 -1.00 -15.22 -0.35
N ILE A 201 -0.10 -14.31 0.02
CA ILE A 201 0.55 -13.37 -0.90
C ILE A 201 1.30 -14.13 -2.01
N LEU A 202 2.06 -15.16 -1.65
CA LEU A 202 2.83 -15.96 -2.62
C LEU A 202 1.93 -16.66 -3.62
N LEU A 203 0.80 -17.24 -3.18
CA LEU A 203 -0.19 -17.86 -4.05
C LEU A 203 -0.86 -16.83 -4.98
N ASN A 204 -1.22 -15.64 -4.47
CA ASN A 204 -1.84 -14.60 -5.26
C ASN A 204 -0.87 -13.93 -6.26
N LEU A 205 0.41 -13.76 -5.92
CA LEU A 205 1.42 -13.28 -6.87
C LEU A 205 1.57 -14.25 -8.05
N VAL A 206 1.59 -15.56 -7.78
CA VAL A 206 1.64 -16.61 -8.81
C VAL A 206 0.37 -16.63 -9.66
N LEU A 207 -0.80 -16.36 -9.07
CA LEU A 207 -2.06 -16.15 -9.81
C LEU A 207 -2.03 -14.91 -10.70
N PHE A 208 -1.57 -13.76 -10.18
CA PHE A 208 -1.45 -12.50 -10.92
C PHE A 208 -0.60 -12.68 -12.18
N ILE A 209 0.58 -13.29 -12.03
CA ILE A 209 1.50 -13.54 -13.16
C ILE A 209 0.82 -14.38 -14.24
N LYS A 210 0.12 -15.46 -13.85
CA LYS A 210 -0.56 -16.34 -14.82
C LYS A 210 -1.77 -15.68 -15.48
N LEU A 211 -2.58 -14.94 -14.73
CA LEU A 211 -3.74 -14.23 -15.26
C LEU A 211 -3.31 -13.09 -16.20
N SER A 212 -2.33 -12.29 -15.81
CA SER A 212 -1.76 -11.22 -16.65
C SER A 212 -1.13 -11.77 -17.93
N TYR A 213 -0.36 -12.86 -17.85
CA TYR A 213 0.16 -13.55 -19.05
C TYR A 213 -0.96 -13.96 -20.00
N HIS A 214 -2.03 -14.59 -19.49
CA HIS A 214 -3.14 -15.06 -20.31
C HIS A 214 -3.98 -13.89 -20.90
N THR A 215 -4.13 -12.77 -20.17
CA THR A 215 -4.73 -11.52 -20.70
C THR A 215 -3.88 -10.95 -21.84
N LEU A 216 -2.57 -10.85 -21.66
CA LEU A 216 -1.69 -10.16 -22.60
C LEU A 216 -1.40 -10.98 -23.86
N VAL A 217 -1.27 -12.30 -23.73
CA VAL A 217 -0.88 -13.19 -24.85
C VAL A 217 -2.10 -13.75 -25.59
N HIS A 218 -3.10 -14.26 -24.86
CA HIS A 218 -4.18 -15.05 -25.47
C HIS A 218 -5.55 -14.34 -25.54
N SER A 219 -5.68 -13.08 -25.13
CA SER A 219 -7.00 -12.38 -25.16
C SER A 219 -7.61 -12.18 -26.54
N LYS A 220 -6.81 -12.27 -27.60
CA LYS A 220 -7.28 -12.26 -29.01
C LYS A 220 -7.62 -13.66 -29.55
N GLU A 221 -7.05 -14.71 -28.95
CA GLU A 221 -7.23 -16.12 -29.34
C GLU A 221 -8.31 -16.82 -28.47
N MET A 222 -8.64 -16.25 -27.32
CA MET A 222 -9.71 -16.74 -26.43
C MET A 222 -11.07 -16.62 -27.10
N GLY A 223 -11.67 -17.77 -27.46
CA GLY A 223 -13.09 -17.86 -27.78
C GLY A 223 -13.99 -17.30 -26.65
N GLY A 224 -15.18 -16.80 -27.00
CA GLY A 224 -16.02 -15.97 -26.12
C GLY A 224 -16.22 -16.50 -24.69
N GLN A 225 -16.59 -17.78 -24.54
CA GLN A 225 -16.77 -18.42 -23.23
C GLN A 225 -15.47 -18.49 -22.39
N SER A 226 -14.31 -18.63 -23.04
CA SER A 226 -13.00 -18.61 -22.36
C SER A 226 -12.68 -17.20 -21.89
N ARG A 227 -12.95 -16.19 -22.72
CA ARG A 227 -12.72 -14.76 -22.42
C ARG A 227 -13.60 -14.25 -21.26
N GLU A 228 -14.87 -14.65 -21.22
CA GLU A 228 -15.80 -14.42 -20.10
C GLU A 228 -15.28 -15.01 -18.79
N ARG A 229 -14.92 -16.31 -18.82
CA ARG A 229 -14.36 -17.03 -17.66
C ARG A 229 -13.07 -16.38 -17.17
N HIS A 230 -12.23 -15.91 -18.10
CA HIS A 230 -10.99 -15.20 -17.80
C HIS A 230 -11.24 -13.83 -17.15
N LYS A 231 -12.14 -13.00 -17.69
CA LYS A 231 -12.57 -11.73 -17.06
C LYS A 231 -13.05 -11.94 -15.63
N LYS A 232 -13.91 -12.94 -15.41
CA LYS A 232 -14.43 -13.30 -14.08
C LYS A 232 -13.31 -13.70 -13.12
N ASN A 233 -12.34 -14.51 -13.57
CA ASN A 233 -11.18 -14.89 -12.75
C ASN A 233 -10.31 -13.67 -12.39
N VAL A 234 -10.13 -12.71 -13.31
CA VAL A 234 -9.38 -11.46 -13.06
C VAL A 234 -10.09 -10.55 -12.05
N HIS A 235 -11.40 -10.34 -12.19
CA HIS A 235 -12.16 -9.51 -11.23
C HIS A 235 -12.13 -10.13 -9.82
N CYS A 236 -12.39 -11.44 -9.71
CA CYS A 236 -12.28 -12.15 -8.43
C CYS A 236 -10.85 -12.06 -7.85
N PHE A 237 -9.82 -12.16 -8.69
CA PHE A 237 -8.42 -11.97 -8.27
C PHE A 237 -8.21 -10.57 -7.65
N ILE A 238 -8.52 -9.50 -8.38
CA ILE A 238 -8.31 -8.11 -7.92
C ILE A 238 -9.04 -7.85 -6.60
N GLN A 239 -10.32 -8.26 -6.51
CA GLN A 239 -11.15 -8.09 -5.31
C GLN A 239 -10.48 -8.65 -4.04
N SER A 240 -9.96 -9.88 -4.09
CA SER A 240 -9.33 -10.49 -2.91
C SER A 240 -7.87 -10.09 -2.71
N PHE A 241 -7.16 -9.69 -3.77
CA PHE A 241 -5.82 -9.14 -3.64
C PHE A 241 -5.85 -7.81 -2.88
N LEU A 242 -6.75 -6.90 -3.25
CA LEU A 242 -6.98 -5.65 -2.49
C LEU A 242 -7.43 -5.94 -1.05
N GLN A 243 -8.30 -6.94 -0.83
CA GLN A 243 -8.71 -7.34 0.51
C GLN A 243 -7.54 -7.88 1.35
N GLU A 244 -6.62 -8.66 0.77
CA GLU A 244 -5.43 -9.16 1.47
C GLU A 244 -4.49 -8.02 1.89
N LEU A 245 -4.31 -7.02 1.02
CA LEU A 245 -3.51 -5.83 1.35
C LEU A 245 -4.10 -5.06 2.55
N LEU A 246 -5.43 -4.97 2.67
CA LEU A 246 -6.08 -4.31 3.82
C LEU A 246 -5.84 -5.04 5.15
N TYR A 247 -5.89 -6.37 5.19
CA TYR A 247 -5.58 -7.14 6.41
C TYR A 247 -4.08 -7.10 6.77
N ILE A 248 -3.19 -7.03 5.77
CA ILE A 248 -1.75 -6.86 6.01
C ILE A 248 -1.48 -5.44 6.55
N PHE A 249 -2.16 -4.43 6.01
CA PHE A 249 -2.10 -3.06 6.51
C PHE A 249 -2.56 -2.99 7.97
N GLU A 250 -3.75 -3.51 8.29
CA GLU A 250 -4.27 -3.63 9.67
C GLU A 250 -3.21 -4.26 10.60
N MET A 251 -2.69 -5.44 10.25
CA MET A 251 -1.74 -6.18 11.09
C MET A 251 -0.35 -5.54 11.22
N ALA A 252 0.07 -4.73 10.25
CA ALA A 252 1.29 -3.94 10.35
C ALA A 252 1.05 -2.67 11.17
N PHE A 253 -0.07 -1.98 10.93
CA PHE A 253 -0.47 -0.76 11.60
C PHE A 253 -0.65 -1.00 13.11
N LEU A 254 -1.34 -2.08 13.51
CA LEU A 254 -1.54 -2.49 14.91
C LEU A 254 -0.24 -2.82 15.68
N GLN A 255 0.86 -3.15 14.99
CA GLN A 255 2.17 -3.36 15.62
C GLN A 255 3.02 -2.10 15.72
N ILE A 256 2.87 -1.19 14.75
CA ILE A 256 3.61 0.06 14.66
C ILE A 256 2.98 1.12 15.57
N MET A 257 1.65 1.19 15.58
CA MET A 257 0.88 2.09 16.42
C MET A 257 0.65 1.45 17.79
N LYS A 258 1.26 2.06 18.81
CA LYS A 258 0.95 1.84 20.23
C LYS A 258 0.45 3.15 20.85
N PRO A 259 -0.77 3.59 20.50
CA PRO A 259 -1.34 4.80 21.07
C PRO A 259 -1.42 4.69 22.60
N LYS A 260 -1.34 5.83 23.28
CA LYS A 260 -1.56 5.98 24.73
C LYS A 260 -2.81 6.80 25.05
N ASP A 261 -3.51 7.24 24.01
CA ASP A 261 -4.75 7.99 24.11
C ASP A 261 -5.93 7.02 23.96
N ARG A 262 -6.92 7.13 24.84
CA ARG A 262 -8.08 6.24 24.93
C ARG A 262 -8.86 6.18 23.62
N PHE A 263 -9.06 7.32 22.96
CA PHE A 263 -9.85 7.37 21.73
C PHE A 263 -9.05 6.85 20.52
N MET A 264 -7.73 7.08 20.48
CA MET A 264 -6.84 6.50 19.48
C MET A 264 -6.64 4.99 19.68
N GLU A 265 -6.69 4.48 20.91
CA GLU A 265 -6.77 3.04 21.19
C GLU A 265 -8.08 2.45 20.63
N PHE A 266 -9.23 3.08 20.85
CA PHE A 266 -10.48 2.72 20.16
C PHE A 266 -10.35 2.74 18.64
N VAL A 267 -9.81 3.81 18.05
CA VAL A 267 -9.66 3.93 16.59
C VAL A 267 -8.77 2.82 16.02
N CYS A 268 -7.64 2.52 16.67
CA CYS A 268 -6.70 1.50 16.20
C CYS A 268 -7.19 0.08 16.46
N TYR A 269 -7.56 -0.25 17.70
CA TYR A 269 -7.80 -1.62 18.16
C TYR A 269 -9.26 -2.08 18.04
N SER A 270 -10.24 -1.16 17.95
CA SER A 270 -11.65 -1.49 17.76
C SER A 270 -12.16 -1.08 16.38
N LEU A 271 -12.12 0.22 16.06
CA LEU A 271 -12.82 0.79 14.89
C LEU A 271 -12.21 0.35 13.56
N LEU A 272 -10.88 0.43 13.40
CA LEU A 272 -10.20 -0.03 12.19
C LEU A 272 -10.45 -1.51 11.94
N TRP A 273 -10.44 -2.32 13.01
CA TRP A 273 -10.63 -3.77 12.96
C TRP A 273 -12.07 -4.17 12.61
N GLU A 274 -13.05 -3.53 13.24
CA GLU A 274 -14.47 -3.66 12.89
C GLU A 274 -14.70 -3.28 11.43
N CYS A 275 -14.10 -2.17 10.98
CA CYS A 275 -14.15 -1.73 9.60
C CYS A 275 -13.61 -2.82 8.64
N THR A 276 -12.46 -3.46 8.87
CA THR A 276 -11.98 -4.51 7.94
C THR A 276 -12.92 -5.70 7.81
N HIS A 277 -13.75 -5.96 8.83
CA HIS A 277 -14.75 -7.03 8.84
C HIS A 277 -16.08 -6.60 8.17
N GLY A 278 -16.43 -5.31 8.24
CA GLY A 278 -17.62 -4.71 7.61
C GLY A 278 -17.45 -4.27 6.13
N TYR A 279 -16.30 -3.69 5.76
CA TYR A 279 -16.07 -3.01 4.47
C TYR A 279 -16.15 -3.90 3.22
N ARG A 280 -16.28 -5.23 3.37
CA ARG A 280 -16.44 -6.13 2.22
C ARG A 280 -17.71 -5.85 1.40
N CYS A 281 -18.67 -5.08 1.92
CA CYS A 281 -19.90 -4.74 1.19
C CYS A 281 -19.63 -3.94 -0.09
N HIS A 282 -18.74 -2.96 -0.12
CA HIS A 282 -18.49 -2.14 -1.32
C HIS A 282 -17.63 -2.88 -2.38
N LEU A 283 -16.57 -3.58 -1.96
CA LEU A 283 -15.77 -4.40 -2.88
C LEU A 283 -16.49 -5.68 -3.36
N SER A 284 -17.48 -6.18 -2.61
CA SER A 284 -18.37 -7.26 -3.08
C SER A 284 -19.62 -6.74 -3.79
N ALA A 285 -19.94 -5.44 -3.70
CA ALA A 285 -20.97 -4.81 -4.50
C ALA A 285 -20.59 -4.77 -6.00
N GLY A 286 -19.35 -5.05 -6.40
CA GLY A 286 -19.04 -5.44 -7.78
C GLY A 286 -19.84 -6.67 -8.28
N TYR A 287 -20.43 -7.44 -7.36
CA TYR A 287 -21.33 -8.57 -7.61
C TYR A 287 -22.82 -8.26 -7.30
N ALA A 288 -23.12 -7.08 -6.72
CA ALA A 288 -24.47 -6.60 -6.42
C ALA A 288 -24.84 -5.29 -7.15
N GLY A 289 -23.90 -4.72 -7.93
CA GLY A 289 -24.04 -3.61 -8.89
C GLY A 289 -24.83 -4.03 -10.13
N GLN A 290 -25.87 -4.81 -9.89
CA GLN A 290 -27.00 -5.05 -10.75
C GLN A 290 -28.26 -4.39 -10.14
N THR A 291 -28.13 -3.62 -9.05
CA THR A 291 -29.23 -2.92 -8.36
C THR A 291 -28.81 -1.63 -7.64
N SER A 292 -29.73 -0.65 -7.63
CA SER A 292 -29.86 0.57 -6.79
C SER A 292 -28.86 1.74 -6.86
N HIS A 293 -29.31 2.78 -7.57
CA HIS A 293 -29.10 4.23 -7.35
C HIS A 293 -29.83 4.72 -6.06
N LEU A 294 -29.49 5.93 -5.52
CA LEU A 294 -30.29 6.90 -4.68
C LEU A 294 -29.83 7.26 -3.22
N LEU A 295 -29.42 8.54 -2.99
CA LEU A 295 -29.53 9.46 -1.80
C LEU A 295 -28.82 9.12 -0.43
N GLY A 296 -28.43 10.06 0.47
CA GLY A 296 -28.11 11.52 0.37
C GLY A 296 -28.63 12.49 1.48
N THR A 297 -27.79 13.03 2.41
CA THR A 297 -27.99 14.28 3.26
C THR A 297 -26.70 14.70 4.03
N GLU A 298 -26.49 16.01 4.29
CA GLU A 298 -25.13 16.63 4.39
C GLU A 298 -24.62 17.20 5.76
N GLU A 299 -25.46 17.61 6.72
CA GLU A 299 -25.01 18.45 7.88
C GLU A 299 -24.07 17.78 8.91
N LYS A 300 -23.76 16.48 8.80
CA LYS A 300 -22.98 15.73 9.81
C LYS A 300 -21.49 15.56 9.48
N GLU A 301 -21.04 16.07 8.35
CA GLU A 301 -19.70 15.75 7.80
C GLU A 301 -18.58 16.73 8.21
N ASP A 302 -18.87 18.01 8.40
CA ASP A 302 -17.83 19.04 8.56
C ASP A 302 -16.99 18.89 9.84
N TYR A 303 -17.60 18.55 10.98
CA TYR A 303 -16.86 18.40 12.24
C TYR A 303 -15.92 17.19 12.24
N ILE A 304 -16.33 16.10 11.57
CA ILE A 304 -15.49 14.90 11.37
C ILE A 304 -14.36 15.18 10.36
N SER A 305 -14.58 16.09 9.41
CA SER A 305 -13.57 16.50 8.43
C SER A 305 -12.36 17.15 9.11
N TYR A 306 -12.58 18.11 10.01
CA TYR A 306 -11.52 18.90 10.67
C TYR A 306 -10.52 18.05 11.48
N THR A 307 -11.02 17.16 12.34
CA THR A 307 -10.17 16.30 13.18
C THR A 307 -9.32 15.34 12.36
N ASN A 308 -9.87 14.80 11.25
CA ASN A 308 -9.12 13.94 10.35
C ASN A 308 -7.98 14.70 9.64
N MET A 309 -8.17 15.96 9.25
CA MET A 309 -7.13 16.75 8.58
C MET A 309 -5.91 17.01 9.47
N LEU A 310 -6.12 17.35 10.74
CA LEU A 310 -5.04 17.53 11.73
C LEU A 310 -4.19 16.25 11.91
N PHE A 311 -4.82 15.08 11.90
CA PHE A 311 -4.13 13.79 11.99
C PHE A 311 -3.29 13.48 10.73
N LEU A 312 -3.84 13.75 9.54
CA LEU A 312 -3.16 13.54 8.26
C LEU A 312 -1.91 14.42 8.14
N ASP A 313 -2.02 15.71 8.47
CA ASP A 313 -0.93 16.69 8.42
C ASP A 313 0.22 16.35 9.39
N ALA A 314 -0.11 15.80 10.57
CA ALA A 314 0.88 15.29 11.52
C ALA A 314 1.63 14.06 10.98
N PHE A 315 0.92 13.08 10.41
CA PHE A 315 1.54 11.90 9.80
C PHE A 315 2.43 12.24 8.60
N GLU A 316 1.99 13.18 7.77
CA GLU A 316 2.74 13.69 6.62
C GLU A 316 4.10 14.27 7.04
N LYS A 317 4.12 15.10 8.09
CA LYS A 317 5.36 15.66 8.68
C LYS A 317 6.30 14.57 9.20
N VAL A 318 5.78 13.53 9.85
CA VAL A 318 6.60 12.39 10.30
C VAL A 318 7.22 11.64 9.10
N ASN A 319 6.45 11.39 8.04
CA ASN A 319 6.93 10.71 6.84
C ASN A 319 8.04 11.51 6.13
N VAL A 320 7.91 12.84 6.04
CA VAL A 320 8.96 13.73 5.51
C VAL A 320 10.28 13.56 6.27
N VAL A 321 10.25 13.60 7.61
CA VAL A 321 11.46 13.44 8.44
C VAL A 321 12.07 12.05 8.25
N LEU A 322 11.25 10.99 8.29
CA LEU A 322 11.69 9.62 8.05
C LEU A 322 12.31 9.44 6.66
N GLY A 323 11.77 10.10 5.63
CA GLY A 323 12.27 10.08 4.26
C GLY A 323 13.63 10.75 4.09
N ILE A 324 13.87 11.87 4.78
CA ILE A 324 15.19 12.51 4.80
C ILE A 324 16.21 11.58 5.51
N VAL A 325 15.86 11.06 6.69
CA VAL A 325 16.76 10.22 7.49
C VAL A 325 17.12 8.92 6.76
N SER A 326 16.16 8.23 6.14
CA SER A 326 16.39 6.96 5.44
C SER A 326 17.28 7.15 4.20
N ASN A 327 17.11 8.24 3.45
CA ASN A 327 17.92 8.53 2.27
C ASN A 327 19.34 9.00 2.61
N LEU A 328 19.53 9.79 3.67
CA LEU A 328 20.86 10.13 4.18
C LEU A 328 21.63 8.87 4.65
N LEU A 329 20.94 7.94 5.32
CA LEU A 329 21.51 6.64 5.69
C LEU A 329 21.87 5.80 4.46
N LEU A 330 21.00 5.76 3.44
CA LEU A 330 21.28 5.08 2.17
C LEU A 330 22.51 5.69 1.46
N LEU A 331 22.65 7.01 1.42
CA LEU A 331 23.83 7.68 0.87
C LEU A 331 25.13 7.29 1.59
N TYR A 332 25.08 7.20 2.93
CA TYR A 332 26.21 6.68 3.72
C TYR A 332 26.54 5.23 3.33
N LEU A 333 25.54 4.34 3.24
CA LEU A 333 25.73 2.93 2.89
C LEU A 333 26.30 2.76 1.46
N ILE A 334 25.79 3.53 0.49
CA ILE A 334 26.33 3.56 -0.89
C ILE A 334 27.81 3.97 -0.86
N LYS A 335 28.17 5.04 -0.13
CA LYS A 335 29.55 5.54 -0.04
C LYS A 335 30.50 4.54 0.63
N ARG A 336 30.04 3.82 1.66
CA ARG A 336 30.89 2.96 2.51
C ARG A 336 30.97 1.50 2.04
N PHE A 337 29.90 0.93 1.51
CA PHE A 337 29.78 -0.51 1.26
C PHE A 337 29.64 -0.90 -0.22
N SER A 338 29.53 0.05 -1.16
CA SER A 338 29.53 -0.27 -2.60
C SER A 338 30.85 -0.90 -3.05
N ARG A 339 30.76 -2.13 -3.56
CA ARG A 339 31.90 -2.84 -4.18
C ARG A 339 32.33 -2.19 -5.51
N LYS A 340 33.55 -2.51 -5.97
CA LYS A 340 34.09 -1.98 -7.25
C LYS A 340 33.37 -2.54 -8.50
N ASP A 341 32.85 -3.78 -8.43
CA ASP A 341 32.12 -4.47 -9.50
C ASP A 341 30.67 -3.98 -9.72
N ILE A 342 30.12 -3.21 -8.78
CA ILE A 342 28.86 -2.46 -8.98
C ILE A 342 29.00 -1.38 -10.07
N GLY A 343 30.23 -0.93 -10.37
CA GLY A 343 30.52 0.03 -11.44
C GLY A 343 29.78 1.35 -11.28
N SER A 344 29.31 1.92 -12.38
CA SER A 344 28.64 3.23 -12.40
C SER A 344 27.25 3.25 -11.75
N TYR A 345 26.72 2.09 -11.30
CA TYR A 345 25.37 2.02 -10.75
C TYR A 345 25.23 2.74 -9.41
N LYS A 346 26.30 2.75 -8.60
CA LYS A 346 26.31 3.48 -7.33
C LYS A 346 26.01 4.97 -7.52
N TYR A 347 26.45 5.58 -8.63
CA TYR A 347 26.16 6.99 -8.93
C TYR A 347 24.69 7.22 -9.23
N LEU A 348 24.05 6.29 -9.96
CA LEU A 348 22.60 6.35 -10.20
C LEU A 348 21.82 6.25 -8.87
N LEU A 349 22.18 5.31 -7.98
CA LEU A 349 21.58 5.22 -6.64
C LEU A 349 21.81 6.49 -5.79
N THR A 350 23.00 7.10 -5.90
CA THR A 350 23.29 8.39 -5.27
C THR A 350 22.38 9.50 -5.82
N CYS A 351 22.12 9.54 -7.12
CA CYS A 351 21.19 10.51 -7.71
C CYS A 351 19.76 10.33 -7.19
N PHE A 352 19.26 9.09 -7.07
CA PHE A 352 17.95 8.81 -6.47
C PHE A 352 17.88 9.33 -5.03
N ALA A 353 18.76 8.87 -4.14
CA ALA A 353 18.70 9.24 -2.73
C ALA A 353 18.93 10.75 -2.48
N ILE A 354 19.73 11.44 -3.30
CA ILE A 354 19.81 12.92 -3.25
C ILE A 354 18.49 13.57 -3.66
N TYR A 355 17.85 13.05 -4.72
CA TYR A 355 16.58 13.58 -5.19
C TYR A 355 15.43 13.34 -4.22
N ASP A 356 15.43 12.19 -3.55
CA ASP A 356 14.44 11.84 -2.53
C ASP A 356 14.59 12.70 -1.26
N VAL A 357 15.83 13.01 -0.82
CA VAL A 357 16.07 14.03 0.21
C VAL A 357 15.54 15.39 -0.24
N PHE A 358 15.78 15.79 -1.49
CA PHE A 358 15.27 17.05 -2.05
C PHE A 358 13.74 17.08 -2.06
N LEU A 359 13.06 16.03 -2.54
CA LEU A 359 11.60 15.92 -2.54
C LEU A 359 11.02 16.03 -1.12
N CYS A 360 11.52 15.28 -0.15
CA CYS A 360 11.06 15.41 1.24
C CYS A 360 11.32 16.82 1.80
N THR A 361 12.47 17.42 1.49
CA THR A 361 12.82 18.76 1.97
C THR A 361 11.86 19.82 1.42
N ILE A 362 11.58 19.82 0.11
CA ILE A 362 10.61 20.76 -0.47
C ILE A 362 9.20 20.47 0.04
N HIS A 363 8.81 19.19 0.21
CA HIS A 363 7.49 18.80 0.71
C HIS A 363 7.26 19.37 2.13
N GLY A 364 8.24 19.21 3.03
CA GLY A 364 8.16 19.74 4.39
C GLY A 364 8.20 21.26 4.50
N ILE A 365 8.88 21.95 3.58
CA ILE A 365 8.92 23.42 3.54
C ILE A 365 7.60 23.99 3.02
N PHE A 366 7.08 23.43 1.92
CA PHE A 366 6.01 24.04 1.14
C PHE A 366 4.60 23.48 1.40
N ASN A 367 4.48 22.33 2.07
CA ASN A 367 3.21 21.76 2.57
C ASN A 367 2.08 21.75 1.50
N PRO A 368 2.17 20.87 0.49
CA PRO A 368 1.26 20.86 -0.65
C PRO A 368 -0.17 20.49 -0.27
N LYS A 369 -1.16 21.25 -0.77
CA LYS A 369 -2.59 20.98 -0.59
C LYS A 369 -3.28 20.79 -1.94
N ILE A 370 -4.21 19.83 -2.02
CA ILE A 370 -5.02 19.52 -3.20
C ILE A 370 -6.50 19.62 -2.81
N ILE A 371 -7.29 20.34 -3.60
CA ILE A 371 -8.75 20.43 -3.48
C ILE A 371 -9.35 20.07 -4.83
N ASN A 372 -10.36 19.19 -4.82
CA ASN A 372 -11.22 18.97 -5.98
C ASN A 372 -12.61 19.45 -5.62
N ILE A 373 -13.23 20.28 -6.47
CA ILE A 373 -14.60 20.77 -6.28
C ILE A 373 -15.31 20.81 -7.64
N ASN A 374 -16.45 20.13 -7.76
CA ASN A 374 -17.13 19.92 -9.04
C ASN A 374 -16.12 19.35 -10.09
N PRO A 375 -16.12 19.70 -11.40
CA PRO A 375 -15.10 19.23 -12.33
C PRO A 375 -13.76 20.01 -12.25
N VAL A 376 -13.52 20.75 -11.17
CA VAL A 376 -12.30 21.55 -10.98
C VAL A 376 -11.31 20.82 -10.08
N PHE A 377 -10.10 20.59 -10.59
CA PHE A 377 -8.93 20.22 -9.80
C PHE A 377 -8.13 21.49 -9.44
N GLY A 378 -7.72 21.59 -8.17
CA GLY A 378 -6.90 22.67 -7.64
C GLY A 378 -5.72 22.15 -6.82
N ALA A 379 -4.54 22.74 -7.02
CA ALA A 379 -3.33 22.40 -6.28
C ALA A 379 -2.55 23.66 -5.88
N VAL A 380 -2.06 23.72 -4.65
CA VAL A 380 -1.40 24.91 -4.08
C VAL A 380 -0.35 24.54 -3.04
N LEU A 381 0.62 25.43 -2.81
CA LEU A 381 1.57 25.34 -1.70
C LEU A 381 1.18 26.35 -0.64
N TYR A 382 1.05 25.92 0.61
CA TYR A 382 0.61 26.78 1.69
C TYR A 382 1.23 26.38 3.04
N SER A 383 1.96 27.31 3.66
CA SER A 383 2.58 27.10 4.96
C SER A 383 2.78 28.41 5.70
N ASN A 384 2.30 28.47 6.94
CA ASN A 384 2.48 29.63 7.84
C ASN A 384 3.95 29.85 8.26
N SER A 385 4.86 28.97 7.84
CA SER A 385 6.30 29.06 8.08
C SER A 385 7.10 29.63 6.90
N ILE A 386 6.47 29.92 5.75
CA ILE A 386 7.14 30.49 4.57
C ILE A 386 6.59 31.87 4.21
N PRO A 387 7.43 32.84 3.81
CA PRO A 387 6.97 34.15 3.34
C PRO A 387 6.01 34.04 2.16
N GLU A 388 4.98 34.88 2.12
CA GLU A 388 3.99 34.95 1.02
C GLU A 388 4.62 35.07 -0.38
N VAL A 389 5.78 35.75 -0.49
CA VAL A 389 6.54 35.86 -1.74
C VAL A 389 6.94 34.49 -2.31
N LEU A 390 7.07 33.47 -1.46
CA LEU A 390 7.33 32.08 -1.87
C LEU A 390 6.06 31.27 -2.17
N GLN A 391 4.87 31.78 -1.82
CA GLN A 391 3.56 31.17 -2.05
C GLN A 391 2.97 31.69 -3.37
N ASN A 392 3.71 31.51 -4.48
CA ASN A 392 3.31 32.00 -5.81
C ASN A 392 3.19 30.86 -6.83
N ARG A 393 2.38 31.08 -7.89
CA ARG A 393 2.07 30.07 -8.90
C ARG A 393 3.30 29.43 -9.55
N HIS A 394 4.40 30.18 -9.73
CA HIS A 394 5.60 29.65 -10.38
C HIS A 394 6.33 28.64 -9.49
N ILE A 395 6.33 28.87 -8.17
CA ILE A 395 6.90 27.93 -7.20
C ILE A 395 5.99 26.70 -7.04
N SER A 396 4.66 26.88 -6.98
CA SER A 396 3.70 25.76 -7.04
C SER A 396 3.91 24.90 -8.28
N SER A 397 3.99 25.52 -9.47
CA SER A 397 4.22 24.80 -10.72
C SER A 397 5.54 24.03 -10.69
N ALA A 398 6.63 24.66 -10.27
CA ALA A 398 7.94 24.01 -10.15
C ALA A 398 7.95 22.84 -9.14
N PHE A 399 7.23 22.97 -8.02
CA PHE A 399 7.07 21.90 -7.03
C PHE A 399 6.33 20.70 -7.61
N TYR A 400 5.12 20.90 -8.15
CA TYR A 400 4.33 19.78 -8.68
C TYR A 400 4.98 19.16 -9.92
N ALA A 401 5.71 19.94 -10.72
CA ALA A 401 6.56 19.44 -11.79
C ALA A 401 7.72 18.55 -11.31
N CYS A 402 8.24 18.73 -10.09
CA CYS A 402 9.25 17.81 -9.54
C CYS A 402 8.70 16.38 -9.40
N PHE A 403 7.42 16.21 -9.08
CA PHE A 403 6.80 14.88 -8.98
C PHE A 403 6.59 14.19 -10.34
N THR A 404 6.88 14.84 -11.48
CA THR A 404 6.97 14.15 -12.78
C THR A 404 8.32 13.45 -12.97
N LEU A 405 9.39 13.89 -12.26
CA LEU A 405 10.74 13.35 -12.43
C LEU A 405 10.91 11.87 -12.03
N PRO A 406 10.26 11.34 -10.95
CA PRO A 406 10.27 9.91 -10.64
C PRO A 406 9.85 9.01 -11.80
N PHE A 407 8.90 9.43 -12.64
CA PHE A 407 8.49 8.68 -13.83
C PHE A 407 9.63 8.57 -14.87
N ALA A 408 10.36 9.66 -15.09
CA ALA A 408 11.53 9.66 -15.98
C ALA A 408 12.69 8.86 -15.39
N LEU A 409 12.98 9.03 -14.09
CA LEU A 409 14.03 8.32 -13.38
C LEU A 409 13.81 6.81 -13.36
N MET A 410 12.57 6.33 -13.13
CA MET A 410 12.20 4.92 -13.25
C MET A 410 12.61 4.34 -14.61
N ASN A 411 12.24 5.01 -15.71
CA ASN A 411 12.60 4.56 -17.06
C ASN A 411 14.10 4.56 -17.29
N LEU A 412 14.79 5.60 -16.83
CA LEU A 412 16.23 5.74 -16.94
C LEU A 412 16.98 4.68 -16.11
N HIS A 413 16.41 4.23 -15.00
CA HIS A 413 16.92 3.14 -14.17
C HIS A 413 16.81 1.79 -14.88
N PHE A 414 15.66 1.49 -15.48
CA PHE A 414 15.50 0.30 -16.32
C PHE A 414 16.31 0.39 -17.63
N LEU A 415 16.54 1.58 -18.17
CA LEU A 415 17.39 1.78 -19.36
C LEU A 415 18.86 1.57 -19.05
N TYR A 416 19.33 2.11 -17.93
CA TYR A 416 20.66 1.88 -17.37
C TYR A 416 20.88 0.37 -17.16
N ARG A 417 19.90 -0.32 -16.55
CA ARG A 417 19.91 -1.78 -16.38
C ARG A 417 20.09 -2.48 -17.73
N TYR A 418 19.28 -2.14 -18.72
CA TYR A 418 19.33 -2.76 -20.04
C TYR A 418 20.68 -2.55 -20.75
N TRP A 419 21.20 -1.31 -20.77
CA TRP A 419 22.49 -1.01 -21.38
C TRP A 419 23.67 -1.63 -20.63
N SER A 420 23.61 -1.77 -19.30
CA SER A 420 24.68 -2.39 -18.51
C SER A 420 24.96 -3.85 -18.89
N ILE A 421 24.05 -4.51 -19.60
CA ILE A 421 24.20 -5.88 -20.12
C ILE A 421 24.32 -5.89 -21.66
N LYS A 422 23.52 -5.08 -22.38
CA LYS A 422 23.50 -5.11 -23.85
C LYS A 422 24.59 -4.26 -24.51
N ASN A 423 24.90 -3.09 -23.98
CA ASN A 423 25.87 -2.17 -24.56
C ASN A 423 26.46 -1.25 -23.46
N PRO A 424 27.45 -1.74 -22.68
CA PRO A 424 28.01 -1.01 -21.55
C PRO A 424 28.64 0.33 -21.94
N ALA A 425 29.13 0.49 -23.17
CA ALA A 425 29.69 1.76 -23.66
C ALA A 425 28.66 2.90 -23.72
N LYS A 426 27.35 2.60 -23.69
CA LYS A 426 26.31 3.63 -23.57
C LYS A 426 26.13 4.14 -22.14
N LEU A 427 26.67 3.48 -21.12
CA LEU A 427 26.55 3.94 -19.73
C LEU A 427 27.24 5.28 -19.47
N ASP A 428 28.29 5.61 -20.25
CA ASP A 428 29.00 6.89 -20.17
C ASP A 428 28.10 8.11 -20.42
N TRP A 429 26.92 7.92 -21.03
CA TRP A 429 25.93 9.00 -21.18
C TRP A 429 25.37 9.46 -19.84
N PHE A 430 25.17 8.56 -18.88
CA PHE A 430 24.68 8.89 -17.53
C PHE A 430 25.69 9.68 -16.69
N SER A 431 26.98 9.63 -17.07
CA SER A 431 28.07 10.34 -16.39
C SER A 431 28.35 11.74 -16.95
N LYS A 432 27.65 12.17 -18.00
CA LYS A 432 27.86 13.47 -18.68
C LYS A 432 26.87 14.51 -18.17
N TRP A 433 27.32 15.75 -17.96
CA TRP A 433 26.47 16.86 -17.51
C TRP A 433 25.21 17.08 -18.39
N ARG A 434 25.27 16.73 -19.69
CA ARG A 434 24.12 16.72 -20.61
C ARG A 434 22.94 15.85 -20.13
N TYR A 435 23.19 14.79 -19.37
CA TYR A 435 22.15 13.97 -18.73
C TYR A 435 21.37 14.78 -17.69
N ILE A 436 22.08 15.52 -16.84
CA ILE A 436 21.48 16.40 -15.82
C ILE A 436 20.67 17.52 -16.50
N LEU A 437 21.19 18.11 -17.60
CA LEU A 437 20.41 19.06 -18.41
C LEU A 437 19.09 18.46 -18.93
N VAL A 438 19.10 17.23 -19.43
CA VAL A 438 17.87 16.59 -19.96
C VAL A 438 16.84 16.38 -18.85
N LEU A 439 17.28 15.99 -17.64
CA LEU A 439 16.39 15.91 -16.48
C LEU A 439 15.85 17.28 -16.07
N ALA A 440 16.70 18.31 -16.01
CA ALA A 440 16.28 19.67 -15.69
C ALA A 440 15.28 20.22 -16.72
N MET A 441 15.55 20.05 -18.02
CA MET A 441 14.64 20.45 -19.10
C MET A 441 13.30 19.70 -19.04
N TYR A 442 13.30 18.43 -18.62
CA TYR A 442 12.06 17.65 -18.46
C TYR A 442 11.18 18.20 -17.32
N VAL A 443 11.77 18.57 -16.18
CA VAL A 443 11.04 19.25 -15.09
C VAL A 443 10.58 20.63 -15.55
N SER A 444 11.46 21.45 -16.14
CA SER A 444 11.09 22.78 -16.64
C SER A 444 9.96 22.74 -17.68
N ALA A 445 9.95 21.77 -18.59
CA ALA A 445 8.87 21.57 -19.55
C ALA A 445 7.56 21.14 -18.87
N SER A 446 7.64 20.36 -17.79
CA SER A 446 6.48 19.97 -16.97
C SER A 446 5.89 21.14 -16.18
N SER A 447 6.62 22.25 -16.02
CA SER A 447 6.17 23.46 -15.30
C SER A 447 5.45 24.49 -16.19
N ILE A 448 5.35 24.25 -17.50
CA ILE A 448 4.81 25.21 -18.49
C ILE A 448 3.43 24.75 -18.96
N GLY A 449 2.39 25.47 -18.55
CA GLY A 449 1.02 25.28 -19.05
C GLY A 449 -0.04 25.29 -17.97
N HIS A 450 -0.29 26.47 -17.37
CA HIS A 450 -1.40 26.68 -16.44
C HIS A 450 -2.27 27.83 -16.96
N GLU A 451 -3.56 27.56 -17.15
CA GLU A 451 -4.56 28.58 -17.47
C GLU A 451 -4.95 29.33 -16.19
N ILE A 452 -5.13 30.65 -16.28
CA ILE A 452 -5.71 31.42 -15.18
C ILE A 452 -7.23 31.46 -15.41
N ALA A 453 -7.97 30.70 -14.62
CA ALA A 453 -9.42 30.72 -14.60
C ALA A 453 -9.89 31.41 -13.29
N PRO A 454 -10.16 32.74 -13.30
CA PRO A 454 -10.41 33.51 -12.07
C PRO A 454 -11.61 32.99 -11.27
N GLU A 455 -12.67 32.57 -11.97
CA GLU A 455 -13.88 31.96 -11.37
C GLU A 455 -13.55 30.65 -10.65
N ALA A 456 -12.75 29.78 -11.28
CA ALA A 456 -12.33 28.50 -10.68
C ALA A 456 -11.34 28.70 -9.53
N VAL A 457 -10.46 29.71 -9.61
CA VAL A 457 -9.60 30.12 -8.47
C VAL A 457 -10.46 30.60 -7.30
N GLU A 458 -11.51 31.39 -7.53
CA GLU A 458 -12.35 31.86 -6.42
C GLU A 458 -13.22 30.75 -5.82
N MET A 459 -13.68 29.78 -6.62
CA MET A 459 -14.29 28.54 -6.09
C MET A 459 -13.32 27.76 -5.20
N LEU A 460 -12.07 27.57 -5.65
CA LEU A 460 -11.03 26.89 -4.87
C LEU A 460 -10.63 27.65 -3.61
N ARG A 461 -10.58 28.99 -3.65
CA ARG A 461 -10.33 29.83 -2.47
C ARG A 461 -11.51 29.82 -1.49
N ALA A 462 -12.75 29.82 -1.98
CA ALA A 462 -13.92 29.68 -1.12
C ALA A 462 -13.90 28.34 -0.37
N GLU A 463 -13.58 27.24 -1.07
CA GLU A 463 -13.42 25.93 -0.45
C GLU A 463 -12.21 25.86 0.48
N PHE A 464 -11.09 26.49 0.13
CA PHE A 464 -9.92 26.57 1.01
C PHE A 464 -10.21 27.34 2.31
N ARG A 465 -10.93 28.47 2.24
CA ARG A 465 -11.40 29.21 3.42
C ARG A 465 -12.36 28.39 4.27
N ARG A 466 -13.23 27.57 3.64
CA ARG A 466 -14.13 26.63 4.32
C ARG A 466 -13.36 25.51 5.02
N GLU A 467 -12.30 24.99 4.40
CA GLU A 467 -11.56 23.82 4.85
C GLU A 467 -10.46 24.14 5.88
N TYR A 468 -9.69 25.22 5.68
CA TYR A 468 -8.51 25.56 6.48
C TYR A 468 -8.67 26.81 7.36
N ALA A 469 -9.79 27.53 7.26
CA ALA A 469 -10.04 28.80 7.96
C ALA A 469 -8.99 29.91 7.69
N ASP A 470 -8.31 29.84 6.56
CA ASP A 470 -7.34 30.83 6.06
C ASP A 470 -7.54 31.03 4.54
N ASP A 471 -6.86 31.98 3.89
CA ASP A 471 -7.01 32.29 2.46
C ASP A 471 -5.66 32.31 1.72
N VAL A 472 -5.64 31.79 0.50
CA VAL A 472 -4.44 31.75 -0.35
C VAL A 472 -4.70 32.51 -1.63
N VAL A 473 -4.08 33.68 -1.77
CA VAL A 473 -4.38 34.68 -2.82
C VAL A 473 -3.70 34.35 -4.15
N ASP A 474 -2.44 33.92 -4.13
CA ASP A 474 -1.68 33.41 -5.28
C ASP A 474 -1.12 32.01 -4.97
N GLY A 475 -0.63 31.29 -5.97
CA GLY A 475 -0.10 29.93 -5.79
C GLY A 475 -0.93 28.85 -6.47
N TRP A 476 -2.18 29.12 -6.82
CA TRP A 476 -3.09 28.13 -7.38
C TRP A 476 -2.69 27.64 -8.79
N LEU A 477 -2.62 26.32 -8.93
CA LEU A 477 -2.67 25.60 -10.20
C LEU A 477 -4.09 25.04 -10.35
N VAL A 478 -4.71 25.25 -11.49
CA VAL A 478 -6.14 24.95 -11.71
C VAL A 478 -6.34 24.18 -13.01
N MET A 479 -7.17 23.15 -12.95
CA MET A 479 -7.70 22.45 -14.12
C MET A 479 -9.23 22.42 -14.02
N ASP A 480 -9.87 23.39 -14.67
CA ASP A 480 -11.32 23.46 -14.83
C ASP A 480 -11.73 22.62 -16.06
N HIS A 481 -12.13 21.37 -15.85
CA HIS A 481 -12.32 20.42 -16.95
C HIS A 481 -13.56 20.69 -17.81
N TRP A 482 -14.61 21.29 -17.25
CA TRP A 482 -15.92 21.46 -17.90
C TRP A 482 -16.54 22.80 -17.51
N ARG A 483 -16.75 23.68 -18.50
CA ARG A 483 -17.32 25.03 -18.32
C ARG A 483 -18.61 25.17 -19.11
N ASP A 484 -19.70 25.57 -18.46
CA ASP A 484 -21.04 25.69 -19.06
C ASP A 484 -21.52 24.42 -19.80
N GLY A 485 -21.11 23.24 -19.34
CA GLY A 485 -21.40 21.95 -19.96
C GLY A 485 -20.52 21.60 -21.18
N HIS A 486 -19.56 22.45 -21.53
CA HIS A 486 -18.59 22.22 -22.60
C HIS A 486 -17.22 21.82 -22.05
N LEU A 487 -16.56 20.87 -22.72
CA LEU A 487 -15.21 20.43 -22.38
C LEU A 487 -14.20 21.57 -22.53
N ASN A 488 -13.48 21.93 -21.46
CA ASN A 488 -12.33 22.83 -21.61
C ASN A 488 -11.15 22.05 -22.23
N VAL A 489 -10.79 22.45 -23.45
CA VAL A 489 -9.78 21.77 -24.26
C VAL A 489 -8.39 21.87 -23.62
N TRP A 490 -8.06 22.94 -22.89
CA TRP A 490 -6.73 23.12 -22.31
C TRP A 490 -6.43 22.12 -21.17
N PRO A 491 -7.24 22.03 -20.09
CA PRO A 491 -7.11 20.96 -19.09
C PRO A 491 -7.23 19.55 -19.68
N PHE A 492 -8.06 19.33 -20.70
CA PHE A 492 -8.14 18.04 -21.38
C PHE A 492 -6.83 17.66 -22.09
N LEU A 493 -6.18 18.61 -22.77
CA LEU A 493 -4.86 18.40 -23.36
C LEU A 493 -3.80 18.11 -22.29
N ILE A 494 -3.85 18.80 -21.14
CA ILE A 494 -2.94 18.55 -20.01
C ILE A 494 -3.15 17.14 -19.44
N LEU A 495 -4.40 16.68 -19.29
CA LEU A 495 -4.71 15.30 -18.88
C LEU A 495 -4.24 14.26 -19.91
N LEU A 496 -4.42 14.52 -21.21
CA LEU A 496 -3.91 13.65 -22.27
C LEU A 496 -2.38 13.59 -22.28
N ILE A 497 -1.69 14.70 -22.00
CA ILE A 497 -0.24 14.74 -21.82
C ILE A 497 0.17 13.95 -20.57
N ALA A 498 -0.51 14.12 -19.44
CA ALA A 498 -0.25 13.36 -18.21
C ALA A 498 -0.44 11.84 -18.43
N PHE A 499 -1.52 11.42 -19.10
CA PHE A 499 -1.74 10.03 -19.49
C PHE A 499 -0.67 9.52 -20.48
N GLY A 500 -0.31 10.35 -21.46
CA GLY A 500 0.73 10.11 -22.46
C GLY A 500 2.15 10.06 -21.89
N ILE A 501 2.37 10.61 -20.69
CA ILE A 501 3.59 10.42 -19.91
C ILE A 501 3.47 9.11 -19.11
N MET A 502 2.43 8.95 -18.29
CA MET A 502 2.29 7.82 -17.36
C MET A 502 2.20 6.45 -18.05
N GLY A 503 1.26 6.26 -18.97
CA GLY A 503 1.03 4.96 -19.62
C GLY A 503 2.25 4.47 -20.41
N PRO A 504 2.80 5.27 -21.34
CA PRO A 504 4.03 4.96 -22.05
C PRO A 504 5.25 4.78 -21.12
N SER A 505 5.37 5.55 -20.04
CA SER A 505 6.40 5.37 -19.01
C SER A 505 6.37 3.96 -18.40
N PHE A 506 5.20 3.48 -17.97
CA PHE A 506 5.05 2.10 -17.49
C PHE A 506 5.36 1.04 -18.55
N CYS A 507 4.92 1.27 -19.79
CA CYS A 507 5.20 0.38 -20.92
C CYS A 507 6.70 0.28 -21.23
N VAL A 508 7.42 1.40 -21.20
CA VAL A 508 8.87 1.47 -21.44
C VAL A 508 9.62 0.79 -20.28
N ALA A 509 9.30 1.10 -19.01
CA ALA A 509 9.87 0.45 -17.84
C ALA A 509 9.69 -1.08 -17.88
N THR A 510 8.46 -1.56 -18.11
CA THR A 510 8.13 -2.99 -18.22
C THR A 510 8.85 -3.66 -19.39
N THR A 511 8.94 -2.97 -20.54
CA THR A 511 9.65 -3.46 -21.73
C THR A 511 11.14 -3.58 -21.45
N LEU A 512 11.76 -2.55 -20.86
CA LEU A 512 13.18 -2.54 -20.51
C LEU A 512 13.52 -3.57 -19.43
N ALA A 513 12.68 -3.75 -18.41
CA ALA A 513 12.80 -4.82 -17.42
C ALA A 513 12.77 -6.21 -18.10
N THR A 514 11.80 -6.44 -18.99
CA THR A 514 11.63 -7.70 -19.74
C THR A 514 12.81 -7.96 -20.68
N LEU A 515 13.28 -6.93 -21.40
CA LEU A 515 14.43 -7.04 -22.30
C LEU A 515 15.74 -7.29 -21.55
N THR A 516 15.90 -6.67 -20.38
CA THR A 516 17.02 -6.88 -19.45
C THR A 516 17.02 -8.32 -18.95
N TYR A 517 15.89 -8.80 -18.40
CA TYR A 517 15.70 -10.18 -17.95
C TYR A 517 16.04 -11.19 -19.06
N ARG A 518 15.51 -10.98 -20.27
CA ARG A 518 15.80 -11.82 -21.45
C ARG A 518 17.28 -11.80 -21.84
N HIS A 519 17.97 -10.67 -21.71
CA HIS A 519 19.41 -10.60 -21.95
C HIS A 519 20.23 -11.32 -20.87
N ILE A 520 19.93 -11.14 -19.58
CA ILE A 520 20.62 -11.81 -18.47
C ILE A 520 20.59 -13.34 -18.64
N ILE A 521 19.44 -13.88 -19.06
CA ILE A 521 19.24 -15.32 -19.24
C ILE A 521 19.87 -15.83 -20.54
N ARG A 522 19.72 -15.11 -21.67
CA ARG A 522 20.24 -15.57 -22.98
C ARG A 522 21.73 -15.30 -23.20
N ALA A 523 22.37 -14.46 -22.38
CA ALA A 523 23.78 -14.16 -22.51
C ALA A 523 24.66 -15.39 -22.20
N LYS A 524 25.26 -15.97 -23.25
CA LYS A 524 26.24 -17.07 -23.16
C LYS A 524 27.60 -16.62 -22.60
N THR A 525 27.90 -15.32 -22.66
CA THR A 525 29.20 -14.72 -22.28
C THR A 525 29.26 -14.23 -20.83
N LEU A 526 28.15 -14.23 -20.07
CA LEU A 526 28.13 -13.82 -18.67
C LEU A 526 28.50 -14.97 -17.73
N SER A 527 29.39 -14.69 -16.77
CA SER A 527 29.67 -15.62 -15.67
C SER A 527 28.43 -15.86 -14.79
N LEU A 528 28.37 -17.01 -14.11
CA LEU A 528 27.29 -17.35 -13.18
C LEU A 528 27.16 -16.33 -12.02
N SER A 529 28.29 -15.82 -11.53
CA SER A 529 28.33 -14.79 -10.49
C SER A 529 27.74 -13.47 -10.99
N THR A 530 28.21 -12.98 -12.15
CA THR A 530 27.72 -11.73 -12.76
C THR A 530 26.23 -11.83 -13.11
N ARG A 531 25.78 -12.97 -13.65
CA ARG A 531 24.35 -13.23 -13.95
C ARG A 531 23.50 -13.14 -12.68
N SER A 532 23.97 -13.74 -11.58
CA SER A 532 23.26 -13.72 -10.29
C SER A 532 23.22 -12.32 -9.66
N ALA A 533 24.31 -11.55 -9.78
CA ALA A 533 24.35 -10.16 -9.33
C ALA A 533 23.37 -9.27 -10.12
N GLN A 534 23.42 -9.32 -11.46
CA GLN A 534 22.52 -8.53 -12.31
C GLN A 534 21.04 -8.88 -12.08
N MET A 535 20.72 -10.17 -11.87
CA MET A 535 19.35 -10.58 -11.55
C MET A 535 18.86 -10.03 -10.21
N ARG A 536 19.68 -10.10 -9.15
CA ARG A 536 19.34 -9.54 -7.83
C ARG A 536 19.07 -8.04 -7.90
N ILE A 537 19.90 -7.29 -8.63
CA ILE A 537 19.69 -5.85 -8.75
C ILE A 537 18.45 -5.55 -9.60
N LEU A 538 18.17 -6.30 -10.67
CA LEU A 538 16.91 -6.17 -11.42
C LEU A 538 15.69 -6.40 -10.54
N VAL A 539 15.70 -7.42 -9.67
CA VAL A 539 14.64 -7.66 -8.68
C VAL A 539 14.51 -6.49 -7.71
N ALA A 540 15.61 -5.90 -7.24
CA ALA A 540 15.58 -4.72 -6.38
C ALA A 540 14.94 -3.51 -7.07
N VAL A 541 15.27 -3.24 -8.35
CA VAL A 541 14.62 -2.15 -9.12
C VAL A 541 13.12 -2.40 -9.30
N CYS A 542 12.71 -3.64 -9.60
CA CYS A 542 11.29 -3.98 -9.70
C CYS A 542 10.55 -3.80 -8.37
N ALA A 543 11.16 -4.20 -7.24
CA ALA A 543 10.58 -4.04 -5.91
C ALA A 543 10.46 -2.56 -5.52
N GLN A 544 11.51 -1.79 -5.74
CA GLN A 544 11.56 -0.34 -5.56
C GLN A 544 10.43 0.34 -6.35
N THR A 545 10.28 -0.02 -7.64
CA THR A 545 9.25 0.54 -8.53
C THR A 545 7.83 0.39 -7.99
N PHE A 546 7.50 -0.61 -7.17
CA PHE A 546 6.14 -0.74 -6.61
C PHE A 546 5.80 0.35 -5.58
N VAL A 547 6.78 0.94 -4.88
CA VAL A 547 6.53 1.98 -3.87
C VAL A 547 5.87 3.23 -4.50
N PRO A 548 6.47 3.92 -5.50
CA PRO A 548 5.84 5.06 -6.14
C PRO A 548 4.56 4.69 -6.90
N VAL A 549 4.38 3.43 -7.34
CA VAL A 549 3.13 3.00 -7.98
C VAL A 549 1.92 3.19 -7.07
N PHE A 550 2.03 2.76 -5.81
CA PHE A 550 0.93 2.85 -4.85
C PHE A 550 0.89 4.18 -4.09
N CYS A 551 2.05 4.81 -3.85
CA CYS A 551 2.15 6.05 -3.08
C CYS A 551 1.97 7.32 -3.92
N VAL A 552 2.33 7.29 -5.21
CA VAL A 552 2.33 8.47 -6.10
C VAL A 552 1.46 8.23 -7.32
N TYR A 553 1.76 7.23 -8.15
CA TYR A 553 1.21 7.13 -9.51
C TYR A 553 -0.29 6.81 -9.54
N LEU A 554 -0.75 5.84 -8.74
CA LEU A 554 -2.17 5.51 -8.63
C LEU A 554 -2.97 6.64 -7.94
N PRO A 555 -2.54 7.20 -6.78
CA PRO A 555 -3.19 8.37 -6.19
C PRO A 555 -3.25 9.59 -7.12
N TYR A 556 -2.16 9.88 -7.85
CA TYR A 556 -2.07 10.99 -8.81
C TYR A 556 -3.06 10.83 -9.97
N ALA A 557 -3.16 9.62 -10.53
CA ALA A 557 -4.18 9.31 -11.52
C ALA A 557 -5.60 9.50 -10.93
N CYS A 558 -5.85 9.05 -9.70
CA CYS A 558 -7.16 9.23 -9.07
C CYS A 558 -7.53 10.71 -8.87
N VAL A 559 -6.64 11.57 -8.34
CA VAL A 559 -6.98 12.99 -8.10
C VAL A 559 -7.16 13.80 -9.39
N LEU A 560 -6.48 13.44 -10.48
CA LEU A 560 -6.63 14.10 -11.79
C LEU A 560 -7.83 13.59 -12.60
N PHE A 561 -8.11 12.29 -12.59
CA PHE A 561 -9.21 11.73 -13.41
C PHE A 561 -10.58 11.77 -12.72
N ALA A 562 -10.65 11.80 -11.38
CA ALA A 562 -11.94 11.93 -10.69
C ALA A 562 -12.76 13.17 -11.10
N PRO A 563 -12.22 14.40 -11.07
CA PRO A 563 -12.98 15.60 -11.46
C PRO A 563 -13.25 15.65 -12.97
N PHE A 564 -12.35 15.09 -13.80
CA PHE A 564 -12.60 14.98 -15.24
C PHE A 564 -13.83 14.14 -15.59
N PHE A 565 -14.05 13.04 -14.86
CA PHE A 565 -15.19 12.15 -15.04
C PHE A 565 -16.39 12.51 -14.17
N ASP A 566 -16.36 13.66 -13.48
CA ASP A 566 -17.37 14.10 -12.50
C ASP A 566 -17.72 13.00 -11.48
N LEU A 567 -16.69 12.30 -11.00
CA LEU A 567 -16.84 11.26 -9.98
C LEU A 567 -17.02 11.89 -8.60
N PRO A 568 -17.84 11.30 -7.71
CA PRO A 568 -18.00 11.78 -6.34
C PRO A 568 -16.65 11.91 -5.61
N ASP A 569 -16.50 12.90 -4.73
CA ASP A 569 -15.30 13.01 -3.91
C ASP A 569 -15.20 11.85 -2.91
N PHE A 570 -14.33 10.89 -3.23
CA PHE A 570 -13.97 9.79 -2.34
C PHE A 570 -12.93 10.20 -1.27
N ARG A 571 -12.76 11.51 -1.02
CA ARG A 571 -11.77 12.16 -0.14
C ARG A 571 -10.31 11.88 -0.52
N ILE A 572 -10.07 11.35 -1.72
CA ILE A 572 -8.73 11.02 -2.24
C ILE A 572 -7.79 12.24 -2.29
N PRO A 573 -8.24 13.47 -2.65
CA PRO A 573 -7.40 14.67 -2.58
C PRO A 573 -6.75 14.89 -1.21
N LYS A 574 -7.48 14.63 -0.11
CA LYS A 574 -7.00 14.83 1.26
C LYS A 574 -5.91 13.83 1.66
N TYR A 575 -5.99 12.60 1.15
CA TYR A 575 -4.98 11.56 1.40
C TYR A 575 -3.78 11.65 0.45
N PHE A 576 -3.88 12.40 -0.66
CA PHE A 576 -2.84 12.44 -1.69
C PHE A 576 -1.49 13.00 -1.18
N PRO A 577 -1.41 14.17 -0.51
CA PRO A 577 -0.16 14.68 0.06
C PRO A 577 0.51 13.69 1.03
N LEU A 578 -0.29 13.06 1.90
CA LEU A 578 0.17 12.01 2.81
C LEU A 578 0.77 10.81 2.05
N LEU A 579 0.06 10.29 1.04
CA LEU A 579 0.53 9.15 0.25
C LEU A 579 1.83 9.48 -0.51
N VAL A 580 1.93 10.70 -1.05
CA VAL A 580 3.15 11.19 -1.71
C VAL A 580 4.32 11.30 -0.73
N SER A 581 4.08 11.77 0.51
CA SER A 581 5.12 11.88 1.55
C SER A 581 5.74 10.53 1.96
N LEU A 582 5.01 9.42 1.81
CA LEU A 582 5.49 8.07 2.13
C LEU A 582 6.52 7.55 1.13
N PHE A 583 6.41 7.92 -0.15
CA PHE A 583 7.19 7.32 -1.23
C PHE A 583 8.72 7.38 -0.99
N PRO A 584 9.35 8.55 -0.78
CA PRO A 584 10.81 8.64 -0.77
C PRO A 584 11.43 7.89 0.41
N GLY A 585 10.73 7.82 1.54
CA GLY A 585 11.17 7.08 2.72
C GLY A 585 11.15 5.58 2.52
N TRP A 586 10.07 5.04 1.95
CA TRP A 586 9.96 3.62 1.63
C TRP A 586 10.87 3.17 0.49
N ASP A 587 11.13 4.03 -0.50
CA ASP A 587 12.04 3.74 -1.62
C ASP A 587 13.46 3.43 -1.10
N ALA A 588 13.98 4.29 -0.21
CA ALA A 588 15.27 4.10 0.44
C ALA A 588 15.33 2.81 1.29
N VAL A 589 14.28 2.53 2.08
CA VAL A 589 14.18 1.33 2.91
C VAL A 589 14.22 0.06 2.05
N VAL A 590 13.51 0.03 0.93
CA VAL A 590 13.53 -1.10 -0.02
C VAL A 590 14.93 -1.32 -0.59
N ILE A 591 15.65 -0.26 -0.99
CA ILE A 591 17.02 -0.38 -1.49
C ILE A 591 17.95 -0.93 -0.39
N MET A 592 17.90 -0.38 0.83
CA MET A 592 18.74 -0.81 1.96
C MET A 592 18.51 -2.28 2.33
N LEU A 593 17.24 -2.73 2.34
CA LEU A 593 16.90 -4.11 2.70
C LEU A 593 17.24 -5.11 1.60
N LEU A 594 17.06 -4.78 0.31
CA LEU A 594 17.28 -5.74 -0.78
C LEU A 594 18.75 -5.84 -1.23
N MET A 595 19.49 -4.73 -1.21
CA MET A 595 20.90 -4.73 -1.59
C MET A 595 21.76 -5.39 -0.51
N LYS A 596 22.27 -6.60 -0.81
CA LYS A 596 23.04 -7.43 0.14
C LYS A 596 24.12 -6.65 0.89
N ASP A 597 24.95 -5.90 0.17
CA ASP A 597 26.09 -5.18 0.76
C ASP A 597 25.66 -4.02 1.69
N TYR A 598 24.49 -3.41 1.42
CA TYR A 598 23.95 -2.33 2.25
C TYR A 598 23.28 -2.90 3.50
N ARG A 599 22.55 -4.01 3.36
CA ARG A 599 21.97 -4.75 4.49
C ARG A 599 23.05 -5.33 5.42
N GLU A 600 24.08 -5.95 4.87
CA GLU A 600 25.24 -6.43 5.65
C GLU A 600 26.02 -5.25 6.26
N GLY A 601 26.13 -4.13 5.55
CA GLY A 601 26.69 -2.88 6.07
C GLY A 601 25.93 -2.35 7.29
N LEU A 602 24.61 -2.24 7.18
CA LEU A 602 23.70 -1.81 8.25
C LEU A 602 23.79 -2.74 9.47
N ILE A 603 23.76 -4.06 9.25
CA ILE A 603 23.95 -5.07 10.31
C ILE A 603 25.34 -4.91 10.96
N SER A 604 26.40 -4.67 10.18
CA SER A 604 27.77 -4.47 10.70
C SER A 604 28.00 -3.11 11.37
N TRP A 605 27.03 -2.19 11.29
CA TRP A 605 27.03 -0.93 12.01
C TRP A 605 26.27 -1.07 13.35
N ILE A 606 25.21 -1.88 13.37
CA ILE A 606 24.42 -2.22 14.57
C ILE A 606 25.12 -3.29 15.44
N SER A 607 25.92 -4.18 14.84
CA SER A 607 26.74 -5.18 15.55
C SER A 607 28.21 -4.78 15.53
N SER A 608 28.83 -4.69 16.72
CA SER A 608 30.19 -4.17 16.90
C SER A 608 31.25 -4.90 16.05
N PRO A 609 32.25 -4.21 15.49
CA PRO A 609 33.12 -4.77 14.46
C PRO A 609 34.10 -5.81 15.00
N LYS A 610 34.06 -7.03 14.46
CA LYS A 610 35.22 -7.94 14.49
C LYS A 610 36.24 -7.52 13.42
N PRO A 611 37.55 -7.54 13.71
CA PRO A 611 38.58 -7.21 12.72
C PRO A 611 38.58 -8.24 11.57
N LYS A 612 38.81 -7.77 10.34
CA LYS A 612 38.86 -8.62 9.15
C LYS A 612 40.27 -9.10 8.88
N GLU A 613 40.48 -10.42 8.90
CA GLU A 613 41.64 -11.02 8.25
C GLU A 613 41.56 -10.83 6.72
N TYR A 614 42.68 -10.44 6.13
CA TYR A 614 42.84 -10.30 4.69
C TYR A 614 43.19 -11.66 4.08
N TRP A 615 42.33 -12.19 3.22
CA TRP A 615 42.68 -13.37 2.41
C TRP A 615 43.71 -12.99 1.36
N ALA A 616 44.88 -13.64 1.43
CA ALA A 616 46.01 -13.39 0.56
C ALA A 616 45.73 -13.76 -0.91
N THR A 617 46.46 -13.10 -1.81
CA THR A 617 46.40 -13.28 -3.26
C THR A 617 46.76 -14.71 -3.69
N THR A 618 45.87 -15.37 -4.44
CA THR A 618 46.20 -16.59 -5.19
C THR A 618 47.21 -16.26 -6.29
N GLN A 619 48.44 -16.75 -6.16
CA GLN A 619 49.43 -16.63 -7.25
C GLN A 619 49.08 -17.55 -8.41
N TRP A 620 49.30 -17.06 -9.63
CA TRP A 620 49.19 -17.84 -10.87
C TRP A 620 50.41 -18.75 -11.04
N LYS A 621 50.19 -20.05 -11.28
CA LYS A 621 51.22 -20.94 -11.84
C LYS A 621 51.20 -20.85 -13.36
N THR A 622 52.22 -20.21 -13.93
CA THR A 622 52.49 -20.23 -15.37
C THR A 622 53.10 -21.56 -15.79
N GLY A 623 52.38 -22.34 -16.60
CA GLY A 623 52.95 -23.47 -17.35
C GLY A 623 53.33 -23.02 -18.75
N THR A 624 54.60 -22.76 -19.00
CA THR A 624 55.14 -22.36 -20.30
C THR A 624 55.26 -23.54 -21.26
N THR A 625 54.63 -23.44 -22.42
CA THR A 625 54.91 -24.29 -23.58
C THR A 625 56.21 -23.82 -24.26
N ASN A 626 57.27 -24.62 -24.21
CA ASN A 626 58.48 -24.38 -25.01
C ASN A 626 58.32 -24.97 -26.42
N MET A 627 58.52 -24.15 -27.44
CA MET A 627 58.86 -24.57 -28.81
C MET A 627 60.04 -23.73 -29.31
N GLY A 628 60.98 -24.37 -30.02
CA GLY A 628 62.25 -23.81 -30.45
C GLY A 628 63.42 -24.31 -29.58
N SER A 629 64.53 -24.81 -30.12
CA SER A 629 64.98 -24.85 -31.52
C SER A 629 65.74 -26.15 -31.86
N VAL A 630 65.91 -26.41 -33.16
CA VAL A 630 66.68 -27.53 -33.72
C VAL A 630 68.11 -27.08 -34.00
N SER A 631 69.11 -27.87 -33.62
CA SER A 631 70.39 -27.98 -34.34
C SER A 631 71.16 -29.26 -33.97
N ASN A 632 71.41 -30.10 -34.99
CA ASN A 632 72.51 -31.07 -35.22
C ASN A 632 73.51 -31.33 -34.06
N ALA A 633 74.01 -32.55 -33.79
CA ALA A 633 74.53 -33.50 -34.77
C ALA A 633 74.87 -34.89 -34.18
N ALA A 634 74.73 -35.92 -35.03
CA ALA A 634 75.61 -37.08 -35.21
C ALA A 634 75.98 -38.09 -34.08
N THR A 635 76.09 -39.34 -34.57
CA THR A 635 77.06 -40.41 -34.27
C THR A 635 76.60 -41.63 -33.45
N ILE A 636 76.77 -42.79 -34.10
CA ILE A 636 76.68 -44.20 -33.66
C ILE A 636 75.25 -44.73 -33.43
#